data_AF-A0A353BKD1-F1
#
_entry.id   AF-A0A353BKD1-F1
#
_cell.length_a   1.000
_cell.length_b   1.000
_cell.length_c   1.000
_cell.angle_alpha   90.00
_cell.angle_beta   90.00
_cell.angle_gamma   90.00
#
_symmetry.space_group_name_H-M   'P 1'
#
loop_
_entity.id
_entity.type
_entity.pdbx_description
1 polymer ?
#
loop_
_entity_poly.entity_id
_entity_poly.type
_entity_poly.pdbx_seq_one_letter_code
_entity_poly.pdbx_strand_id
1 'polypeptide(L)'
;MKKAFIIPALLAAVLAPAQSIKFEFSNVRFRTGSAVIDPATYPALDSLAQFLSASGAKVEIAGHTDNVGNASANRQLSQRRAGSVKSFLTARHRIPAGQVEARGYGHTVPKAENFTAEGRAENRRVEVTVLSQIRAARVSFVQGNAFVRKRGVSRWEPVELGRVLTVMDELATDSTGRLEITFDNGGKLKMRPRSDLVVTRMALEEGGREAGTDIGLKLGRISAKIAKLQMRKERFSAATPAAVAGIRGTEFTLESRPDQASLLSVWEDEVLFRGNSEGSMDKPVAAGLGCLCLPGRMPEPPVALPKPPMPKKPAANDTLFYNPDRPKPFTFSWESLPGVRARLVVARDADLNDLVAELVTADQAHQIPAQKADRLYWQLNAVDSTGFEGQPWPLRSVEIRRKLDGPRLNIILPRPGQKIGRREVLVRGETDPKSAVTINGQEAWPDADGFFSQTATLSPGENVLTVVSRDRADNTTTSMVNAICQTARRFWVGPGLGALKLVGGKWDMSTIGPSGSIRFLTNLNDRLSLGGQTGFAQVGCKQDPAFEPRGGEYQTTLLSGSFLARACPWPDLNFAPYVAVFAGAVSWTNQMDTLTINTDFGTPAASQDDLSPHAGLILGARYRANETIQIFIEASGGYLSTKKYNAGHYDANNLTASLQTGVMFGF
;
A
#
# COMPACT_ATOMS: atom_id res chain seq x y z
N MET A 1 -40.56 10.78 -17.03
CA MET A 1 -40.34 12.03 -17.80
C MET A 1 -38.89 12.44 -17.65
N LYS A 2 -38.10 12.30 -18.72
CA LYS A 2 -36.66 12.62 -18.79
C LYS A 2 -36.49 14.11 -19.13
N LYS A 3 -35.68 14.85 -18.38
CA LYS A 3 -35.01 16.07 -18.87
C LYS A 3 -33.57 16.05 -18.38
N ALA A 4 -32.70 15.49 -19.22
CA ALA A 4 -31.26 15.66 -19.12
C ALA A 4 -30.92 17.03 -19.73
N PHE A 5 -30.40 17.93 -18.91
CA PHE A 5 -29.66 19.10 -19.38
C PHE A 5 -28.26 18.62 -19.78
N ILE A 6 -28.06 18.38 -21.08
CA ILE A 6 -26.73 18.24 -21.67
C ILE A 6 -26.33 19.64 -22.13
N ILE A 7 -25.30 20.20 -21.52
CA ILE A 7 -24.61 21.42 -21.96
C ILE A 7 -23.95 21.10 -23.31
N PRO A 8 -24.35 21.73 -24.43
CA PRO A 8 -23.69 21.56 -25.70
C PRO A 8 -22.50 22.51 -25.78
N ALA A 9 -21.39 22.16 -25.12
CA ALA A 9 -20.11 22.87 -25.27
C ALA A 9 -19.04 22.02 -25.98
N LEU A 10 -19.36 20.79 -26.40
CA LEU A 10 -18.39 19.86 -26.99
C LEU A 10 -18.46 19.73 -28.53
N LEU A 11 -19.22 20.59 -29.23
CA LEU A 11 -19.40 20.49 -30.68
C LEU A 11 -19.20 21.83 -31.42
N ALA A 12 -18.26 22.66 -30.96
CA ALA A 12 -17.87 23.91 -31.63
C ALA A 12 -16.35 24.02 -31.90
N ALA A 13 -15.62 22.89 -31.89
CA ALA A 13 -14.20 22.84 -32.29
C ALA A 13 -13.96 22.14 -33.65
N VAL A 14 -15.04 21.83 -34.38
CA VAL A 14 -14.95 21.33 -35.75
C VAL A 14 -14.88 22.54 -36.70
N LEU A 15 -13.71 22.69 -37.33
CA LEU A 15 -13.39 23.66 -38.39
C LEU A 15 -13.60 25.15 -38.04
N ALA A 16 -12.61 25.76 -37.41
CA ALA A 16 -12.26 27.12 -37.80
C ALA A 16 -11.44 27.03 -39.10
N PRO A 17 -11.86 27.65 -40.23
CA PRO A 17 -10.99 27.78 -41.38
C PRO A 17 -9.72 28.50 -40.94
N ALA A 18 -8.58 28.09 -41.48
CA ALA A 18 -7.30 28.62 -41.06
C ALA A 18 -7.31 30.17 -41.16
N GLN A 19 -7.18 30.79 -39.98
CA GLN A 19 -7.25 32.23 -39.83
C GLN A 19 -6.00 32.85 -40.47
N SER A 20 -6.14 34.02 -41.08
CA SER A 20 -4.98 34.86 -41.39
C SER A 20 -4.24 35.17 -40.10
N ILE A 21 -3.08 34.55 -39.88
CA ILE A 21 -2.34 34.74 -38.64
C ILE A 21 -1.56 36.05 -38.77
N LYS A 22 -1.97 37.07 -38.01
CA LYS A 22 -1.23 38.33 -37.92
C LYS A 22 -0.07 38.15 -36.94
N PHE A 23 1.16 38.25 -37.44
CA PHE A 23 2.37 38.17 -36.62
C PHE A 23 3.06 39.53 -36.58
N GLU A 24 3.06 40.19 -35.43
CA GLU A 24 3.81 41.43 -35.32
C GLU A 24 5.30 41.11 -35.20
N PHE A 25 6.07 41.34 -36.27
CA PHE A 25 7.52 41.55 -36.16
C PHE A 25 7.77 42.94 -35.54
N SER A 26 7.40 43.10 -34.27
CA SER A 26 7.75 44.29 -33.52
C SER A 26 9.28 44.34 -33.42
N ASN A 27 9.87 45.47 -33.87
CA ASN A 27 11.30 45.82 -33.85
C ASN A 27 12.01 46.00 -35.20
N VAL A 28 11.31 46.13 -36.33
CA VAL A 28 11.97 46.66 -37.54
C VAL A 28 12.23 48.15 -37.37
N ARG A 29 13.47 48.51 -36.99
CA ARG A 29 13.88 49.89 -36.75
C ARG A 29 14.46 50.53 -38.00
N PHE A 30 14.17 51.80 -38.17
CA PHE A 30 14.73 52.65 -39.22
C PHE A 30 15.40 53.85 -38.57
N ARG A 31 16.45 54.37 -39.19
CA ARG A 31 16.99 55.68 -38.80
C ARG A 31 15.89 56.75 -38.92
N THR A 32 15.89 57.73 -38.02
CA THR A 32 14.91 58.83 -38.02
C THR A 32 14.85 59.51 -39.39
N GLY A 33 13.64 59.74 -39.92
CA GLY A 33 13.41 60.31 -41.24
C GLY A 33 13.87 59.47 -42.44
N SER A 34 14.42 58.27 -42.21
CA SER A 34 15.01 57.43 -43.25
C SER A 34 14.21 56.15 -43.52
N ALA A 35 14.44 55.57 -44.71
CA ALA A 35 14.05 54.22 -45.09
C ALA A 35 15.20 53.21 -44.99
N VAL A 36 16.38 53.64 -44.54
CA VAL A 36 17.52 52.75 -44.26
C VAL A 36 17.21 51.91 -43.03
N ILE A 37 17.20 50.59 -43.22
CA ILE A 37 16.99 49.60 -42.15
C ILE A 37 18.19 49.65 -41.20
N ASP A 38 17.91 49.68 -39.90
CA ASP A 38 18.92 49.59 -38.86
C ASP A 38 19.56 48.19 -38.86
N PRO A 39 20.90 48.05 -38.94
CA PRO A 39 21.57 46.74 -38.86
C PRO A 39 21.18 45.89 -37.64
N ALA A 40 20.80 46.50 -36.51
CA ALA A 40 20.29 45.78 -35.34
C ALA A 40 19.02 44.96 -35.63
N THR A 41 18.31 45.27 -36.71
CA THR A 41 17.09 44.61 -37.17
C THR A 41 17.36 43.38 -38.04
N TYR A 42 18.57 43.25 -38.61
CA TYR A 42 18.86 42.18 -39.58
C TYR A 42 18.54 40.76 -39.08
N PRO A 43 18.84 40.37 -37.82
CA PRO A 43 18.48 39.03 -37.34
C PRO A 43 16.97 38.73 -37.43
N ALA A 44 16.11 39.72 -37.15
CA ALA A 44 14.67 39.54 -37.24
C ALA A 44 14.19 39.39 -38.70
N LEU A 45 14.77 40.16 -39.62
CA LEU A 45 14.47 40.04 -41.06
C LEU A 45 15.01 38.75 -41.67
N ASP A 46 16.16 38.27 -41.20
CA ASP A 46 16.74 36.99 -41.59
C ASP A 46 15.82 35.84 -41.15
N SER A 47 15.23 35.93 -39.94
CA SER A 47 14.23 34.98 -39.46
C SER A 47 12.92 35.04 -40.22
N LEU A 48 12.46 36.23 -40.61
CA LEU A 48 11.29 36.37 -41.49
C LEU A 48 11.56 35.74 -42.86
N ALA A 49 12.74 35.96 -43.44
CA ALA A 49 13.11 35.34 -44.71
C ALA A 49 13.14 33.80 -44.60
N GLN A 50 13.71 33.26 -43.52
CA GLN A 50 13.69 31.82 -43.26
C GLN A 50 12.26 31.29 -43.11
N PHE A 51 11.40 32.00 -42.39
CA PHE A 51 9.99 31.68 -42.27
C PHE A 51 9.30 31.63 -43.65
N LEU A 52 9.47 32.65 -44.49
CA LEU A 52 8.86 32.69 -45.84
C LEU A 52 9.39 31.56 -46.73
N SER A 53 10.69 31.32 -46.70
CA SER A 53 11.32 30.24 -47.47
C SER A 53 10.84 28.86 -47.02
N ALA A 54 10.66 28.64 -45.72
CA ALA A 54 10.30 27.34 -45.17
C ALA A 54 8.78 27.05 -45.23
N SER A 55 7.95 28.08 -45.04
CA SER A 55 6.48 27.97 -45.05
C SER A 55 5.87 28.14 -46.44
N GLY A 56 6.54 28.83 -47.36
CA GLY A 56 5.97 29.25 -48.64
C GLY A 56 4.97 30.41 -48.54
N ALA A 57 4.79 30.99 -47.35
CA ALA A 57 3.73 31.95 -47.08
C ALA A 57 3.85 33.23 -47.91
N LYS A 58 2.70 33.86 -48.17
CA LYS A 58 2.61 35.23 -48.67
C LYS A 58 2.37 36.18 -47.50
N VAL A 59 3.05 37.31 -47.48
CA VAL A 59 2.94 38.33 -46.41
C VAL A 59 2.73 39.72 -46.97
N GLU A 60 2.04 40.55 -46.19
CA GLU A 60 2.03 42.00 -46.32
C GLU A 60 2.98 42.61 -45.30
N ILE A 61 3.85 43.50 -45.77
CA ILE A 61 4.70 44.39 -44.99
C ILE A 61 4.01 45.76 -44.92
N ALA A 62 3.47 46.09 -43.76
CA ALA A 62 2.73 47.32 -43.50
C ALA A 62 3.64 48.34 -42.80
N GLY A 63 3.99 49.43 -43.49
CA GLY A 63 4.78 50.53 -42.92
C GLY A 63 3.88 51.58 -42.26
N HIS A 64 4.27 52.04 -41.07
CA HIS A 64 3.57 53.08 -40.30
C HIS A 64 4.51 54.23 -39.90
N THR A 65 3.94 55.42 -39.71
CA THR A 65 4.61 56.59 -39.13
C THR A 65 3.82 57.12 -37.93
N ASP A 66 4.45 57.98 -37.14
CA ASP A 66 3.72 58.86 -36.22
C ASP A 66 2.97 59.96 -37.00
N ASN A 67 2.21 60.77 -36.27
CA ASN A 67 1.43 61.87 -36.83
C ASN A 67 2.25 63.17 -37.05
N VAL A 68 3.57 63.15 -36.84
CA VAL A 68 4.40 64.36 -36.95
C VAL A 68 4.77 64.59 -38.42
N GLY A 69 4.60 65.82 -38.89
CA GLY A 69 4.94 66.23 -40.26
C GLY A 69 3.78 66.11 -41.26
N ASN A 70 4.10 66.22 -42.55
CA ASN A 70 3.10 66.24 -43.61
C ASN A 70 2.53 64.84 -43.90
N ALA A 71 1.21 64.72 -43.97
CA ALA A 71 0.49 63.47 -44.22
C ALA A 71 0.94 62.72 -45.49
N SER A 72 1.13 63.44 -46.61
CA SER A 72 1.58 62.88 -47.88
C SER A 72 3.02 62.40 -47.80
N ALA A 73 3.90 63.19 -47.17
CA ALA A 73 5.28 62.81 -46.92
C ALA A 73 5.38 61.56 -46.03
N ASN A 74 4.54 61.46 -45.01
CA ASN A 74 4.45 60.30 -44.11
C ASN A 74 3.96 59.04 -44.82
N ARG A 75 2.96 59.17 -45.71
CA ARG A 75 2.53 58.06 -46.57
C ARG A 75 3.68 57.58 -47.47
N GLN A 76 4.37 58.49 -48.16
CA GLN A 76 5.53 58.12 -48.99
C GLN A 76 6.67 57.49 -48.18
N LEU A 77 6.99 58.04 -47.01
CA LEU A 77 8.03 57.51 -46.12
C LEU A 77 7.70 56.08 -45.66
N SER A 78 6.46 55.84 -45.23
CA SER A 78 6.02 54.50 -44.83
C SER A 78 6.07 53.50 -45.99
N GLN A 79 5.70 53.92 -47.21
CA GLN A 79 5.79 53.08 -48.40
C GLN A 79 7.24 52.75 -48.74
N ARG A 80 8.15 53.73 -48.66
CA ARG A 80 9.59 53.50 -48.87
C ARG A 80 10.16 52.52 -47.84
N ARG A 81 9.78 52.63 -46.56
CA ARG A 81 10.21 51.69 -45.51
C ARG A 81 9.74 50.26 -45.77
N ALA A 82 8.47 50.08 -46.09
CA ALA A 82 7.93 48.76 -46.47
C ALA A 82 8.64 48.22 -47.72
N GLY A 83 8.91 49.09 -48.71
CA GLY A 83 9.68 48.77 -49.90
C GLY A 83 11.11 48.33 -49.60
N SER A 84 11.82 49.02 -48.70
CA SER A 84 13.17 48.65 -48.28
C SER A 84 13.22 47.27 -47.62
N VAL A 85 12.21 46.92 -46.81
CA VAL A 85 12.10 45.58 -46.22
C VAL A 85 11.85 44.53 -47.30
N LYS A 86 10.93 44.79 -48.24
CA LYS A 86 10.71 43.91 -49.38
C LYS A 86 11.99 43.71 -50.19
N SER A 87 12.70 44.79 -50.54
CA SER A 87 13.97 44.73 -51.25
C SER A 87 15.03 43.95 -50.49
N PHE A 88 15.11 44.10 -49.17
CA PHE A 88 16.00 43.30 -48.33
C PHE A 88 15.69 41.80 -48.46
N LEU A 89 14.43 41.41 -48.31
CA LEU A 89 14.01 40.01 -48.41
C LEU A 89 14.25 39.44 -49.81
N THR A 90 13.93 40.18 -50.87
CA THR A 90 14.06 39.69 -52.25
C THR A 90 15.51 39.70 -52.74
N ALA A 91 16.29 40.72 -52.43
CA ALA A 91 17.65 40.86 -52.95
C ALA A 91 18.67 40.05 -52.14
N ARG A 92 18.59 40.10 -50.80
CA ARG A 92 19.56 39.42 -49.92
C ARG A 92 19.23 37.93 -49.75
N HIS A 93 17.96 37.62 -49.54
CA HIS A 93 17.50 36.25 -49.21
C HIS A 93 16.82 35.53 -50.38
N ARG A 94 16.73 36.18 -51.55
CA ARG A 94 16.13 35.60 -52.78
C ARG A 94 14.69 35.12 -52.59
N ILE A 95 13.94 35.74 -51.67
CA ILE A 95 12.52 35.45 -51.51
C ILE A 95 11.77 35.88 -52.77
N PRO A 96 10.91 35.03 -53.36
CA PRO A 96 10.14 35.40 -54.55
C PRO A 96 9.32 36.67 -54.32
N ALA A 97 9.41 37.64 -55.23
CA ALA A 97 8.75 38.95 -55.07
C ALA A 97 7.22 38.84 -54.92
N GLY A 98 6.61 37.77 -55.43
CA GLY A 98 5.18 37.47 -55.28
C GLY A 98 4.76 36.96 -53.90
N GLN A 99 5.71 36.65 -53.01
CA GLN A 99 5.42 36.32 -51.60
C GLN A 99 5.36 37.55 -50.70
N VAL A 100 5.79 38.73 -51.17
CA VAL A 100 5.90 39.93 -50.31
C VAL A 100 5.14 41.10 -50.93
N GLU A 101 4.04 41.49 -50.32
CA GLU A 101 3.36 42.75 -50.57
C GLU A 101 3.92 43.84 -49.64
N ALA A 102 4.06 45.07 -50.12
CA ALA A 102 4.57 46.19 -49.32
C ALA A 102 3.61 47.38 -49.42
N ARG A 103 3.02 47.79 -48.30
CA ARG A 103 2.05 48.89 -48.23
C ARG A 103 2.45 49.92 -47.16
N GLY A 104 2.39 51.19 -47.54
CA GLY A 104 2.59 52.32 -46.63
C GLY A 104 1.26 52.90 -46.17
N TYR A 105 0.99 52.83 -44.87
CA TYR A 105 -0.23 53.38 -44.26
C TYR A 105 -0.04 54.81 -43.72
N GLY A 106 1.19 55.31 -43.66
CA GLY A 106 1.49 56.59 -43.02
C GLY A 106 1.02 56.58 -41.55
N HIS A 107 0.32 57.63 -41.13
CA HIS A 107 -0.16 57.81 -39.76
C HIS A 107 -1.62 57.38 -39.55
N THR A 108 -2.27 56.78 -40.55
CA THR A 108 -3.72 56.52 -40.52
C THR A 108 -4.13 55.33 -39.66
N VAL A 109 -3.17 54.51 -39.22
CA VAL A 109 -3.39 53.33 -38.37
C VAL A 109 -2.42 53.36 -37.18
N PRO A 110 -2.65 54.26 -36.19
CA PRO A 110 -1.83 54.34 -35.00
C PRO A 110 -2.05 53.12 -34.09
N LYS A 111 -0.97 52.63 -33.47
CA LYS A 111 -0.99 51.57 -32.45
C LYS A 111 -1.07 52.15 -31.04
N ALA A 112 -0.42 53.28 -30.83
CA ALA A 112 -0.42 54.03 -29.58
C ALA A 112 -0.83 55.48 -29.82
N GLU A 113 -1.19 56.18 -28.75
CA GLU A 113 -1.49 57.60 -28.82
C GLU A 113 -0.25 58.40 -29.24
N ASN A 114 -0.42 59.38 -30.12
CA ASN A 114 0.71 60.18 -30.63
C ASN A 114 1.11 61.34 -29.69
N PHE A 115 0.51 61.44 -28.49
CA PHE A 115 0.77 62.54 -27.56
C PHE A 115 2.16 62.43 -26.91
N THR A 116 2.62 61.22 -26.61
CA THR A 116 3.91 60.97 -25.95
C THR A 116 5.01 60.62 -26.94
N ALA A 117 6.27 60.84 -26.57
CA ALA A 117 7.42 60.47 -27.41
C ALA A 117 7.51 58.95 -27.60
N GLU A 118 7.14 58.22 -26.55
CA GLU A 118 7.05 56.77 -26.46
C GLU A 118 5.98 56.24 -27.42
N GLY A 119 4.75 56.78 -27.37
CA GLY A 119 3.66 56.37 -28.26
C GLY A 119 3.94 56.68 -29.73
N ARG A 120 4.59 57.83 -30.01
CA ARG A 120 5.10 58.11 -31.37
C ARG A 120 6.16 57.11 -31.81
N ALA A 121 7.04 56.66 -30.91
CA ALA A 121 8.03 55.63 -31.22
C ALA A 121 7.39 54.29 -31.56
N GLU A 122 6.34 53.88 -30.83
CA GLU A 122 5.56 52.68 -31.15
C GLU A 122 4.85 52.78 -32.50
N ASN A 123 4.41 53.98 -32.90
CA ASN A 123 3.77 54.20 -34.19
C ASN A 123 4.74 54.13 -35.38
N ARG A 124 6.04 54.40 -35.18
CA ARG A 124 7.08 54.25 -36.20
C ARG A 124 7.53 52.78 -36.31
N ARG A 125 6.64 51.93 -36.83
CA ARG A 125 6.84 50.48 -36.93
C ARG A 125 6.61 49.95 -38.35
N VAL A 126 7.03 48.71 -38.57
CA VAL A 126 6.58 47.88 -39.68
C VAL A 126 5.90 46.65 -39.10
N GLU A 127 4.69 46.37 -39.55
CA GLU A 127 3.96 45.15 -39.23
C GLU A 127 4.08 44.15 -40.38
N VAL A 128 3.99 42.86 -40.05
CA VAL A 128 3.96 41.78 -41.04
C VAL A 128 2.65 41.03 -40.87
N THR A 129 1.90 40.82 -41.93
CA THR A 129 0.64 40.06 -41.87
C THR A 129 0.73 38.91 -42.85
N VAL A 130 0.47 37.68 -42.40
CA VAL A 130 0.42 36.52 -43.30
C VAL A 130 -0.91 36.55 -44.07
N LEU A 131 -0.82 36.63 -45.39
CA LEU A 131 -1.94 36.71 -46.33
C LEU A 131 -2.40 35.33 -46.81
N SER A 132 -1.52 34.33 -46.77
CA SER A 132 -1.82 32.97 -47.23
C SER A 132 -2.20 32.04 -46.09
N GLN A 133 -2.86 30.93 -46.43
CA GLN A 133 -3.07 29.82 -45.51
C GLN A 133 -1.72 29.15 -45.20
N ILE A 134 -1.46 28.88 -43.92
CA ILE A 134 -0.25 28.17 -43.47
C ILE A 134 -0.63 27.04 -42.52
N ARG A 135 0.18 25.97 -42.49
CA ARG A 135 0.10 25.00 -41.40
C ARG A 135 0.59 25.65 -40.12
N ALA A 136 -0.11 25.34 -39.04
CA ALA A 136 0.24 25.78 -37.71
C ALA A 136 -0.03 24.67 -36.71
N ALA A 137 0.74 24.68 -35.63
CA ALA A 137 0.45 23.87 -34.45
C ALA A 137 -0.11 24.78 -33.35
N ARG A 138 -0.69 24.18 -32.31
CA ARG A 138 -1.20 24.91 -31.15
C ARG A 138 -0.70 24.28 -29.88
N VAL A 139 -0.39 25.12 -28.90
CA VAL A 139 -0.14 24.65 -27.54
C VAL A 139 -1.48 24.18 -26.95
N SER A 140 -1.61 22.87 -26.71
CA SER A 140 -2.80 22.24 -26.14
C SER A 140 -2.69 22.02 -24.63
N PHE A 141 -1.49 22.14 -24.06
CA PHE A 141 -1.26 22.10 -22.63
C PHE A 141 0.05 22.84 -22.27
N VAL A 142 0.08 23.48 -21.10
CA VAL A 142 1.30 24.06 -20.52
C VAL A 142 1.23 24.01 -18.99
N GLN A 143 2.33 23.62 -18.34
CA GLN A 143 2.49 23.61 -16.89
C GLN A 143 3.94 23.98 -16.53
N GLY A 144 4.12 24.69 -15.41
CA GLY A 144 5.44 25.22 -15.03
C GLY A 144 5.91 26.31 -16.00
N ASN A 145 7.22 26.54 -16.06
CA ASN A 145 7.76 27.60 -16.92
C ASN A 145 8.12 27.05 -18.31
N ALA A 146 7.36 27.48 -19.30
CA ALA A 146 7.65 27.26 -20.71
C ALA A 146 7.74 28.61 -21.42
N PHE A 147 8.66 28.73 -22.38
CA PHE A 147 8.93 29.96 -23.10
C PHE A 147 8.93 29.72 -24.60
N VAL A 148 8.46 30.72 -25.36
CA VAL A 148 8.50 30.74 -26.82
C VAL A 148 9.19 32.01 -27.29
N ARG A 149 9.87 31.91 -28.43
CA ARG A 149 10.31 33.07 -29.20
C ARG A 149 10.38 32.69 -30.67
N LYS A 150 10.37 33.70 -31.54
CA LYS A 150 10.86 33.50 -32.91
C LYS A 150 12.38 33.38 -32.86
N ARG A 151 12.95 32.38 -33.54
CA ARG A 151 14.40 32.24 -33.72
C ARG A 151 14.99 33.58 -34.16
N GLY A 152 16.15 33.96 -33.64
CA GLY A 152 16.78 35.26 -33.94
C GLY A 152 16.20 36.47 -33.19
N VAL A 153 15.06 36.33 -32.50
CA VAL A 153 14.59 37.31 -31.52
C VAL A 153 15.25 37.00 -30.18
N SER A 154 15.80 38.01 -29.50
CA SER A 154 16.54 37.81 -28.26
C SER A 154 15.65 37.51 -27.05
N ARG A 155 14.46 38.12 -27.01
CA ARG A 155 13.52 38.03 -25.90
C ARG A 155 12.69 36.74 -25.96
N TRP A 156 12.63 36.03 -24.85
CA TRP A 156 11.71 34.94 -24.61
C TRP A 156 10.40 35.47 -24.01
N GLU A 157 9.28 34.88 -24.43
CA GLU A 157 7.94 35.16 -23.92
C GLU A 157 7.38 33.90 -23.24
N PRO A 158 6.64 34.02 -22.13
CA PRO A 158 5.93 32.88 -21.54
C PRO A 158 4.96 32.24 -22.55
N VAL A 159 4.87 30.91 -22.54
CA VAL A 159 3.92 30.18 -23.38
C VAL A 159 2.55 30.16 -22.73
N GLU A 160 1.52 30.50 -23.50
CA GLU A 160 0.11 30.42 -23.08
C GLU A 160 -0.62 29.27 -23.77
N LEU A 161 -1.65 28.74 -23.10
CA LEU A 161 -2.54 27.75 -23.69
C LEU A 161 -3.22 28.32 -24.95
N GLY A 162 -3.29 27.53 -26.02
CA GLY A 162 -3.88 27.94 -27.30
C GLY A 162 -2.95 28.77 -28.19
N ARG A 163 -1.74 29.12 -27.72
CA ARG A 163 -0.71 29.81 -28.51
C ARG A 163 -0.50 29.07 -29.83
N VAL A 164 -0.70 29.80 -30.94
CA VAL A 164 -0.42 29.32 -32.28
C VAL A 164 1.08 29.33 -32.52
N LEU A 165 1.61 28.20 -32.97
CA LEU A 165 3.01 27.99 -33.31
C LEU A 165 3.15 27.88 -34.81
N THR A 166 4.16 28.55 -35.36
CA THR A 166 4.52 28.51 -36.77
C THR A 166 6.01 28.21 -36.94
N VAL A 167 6.44 28.06 -38.19
CA VAL A 167 7.85 27.81 -38.48
C VAL A 167 8.73 28.89 -37.84
N MET A 168 9.92 28.47 -37.40
CA MET A 168 10.90 29.27 -36.67
C MET A 168 10.55 29.61 -35.23
N ASP A 169 9.43 29.12 -34.67
CA ASP A 169 9.24 29.17 -33.22
C ASP A 169 10.23 28.24 -32.52
N GLU A 170 10.94 28.80 -31.55
CA GLU A 170 11.75 28.09 -30.57
C GLU A 170 10.97 28.03 -29.26
N LEU A 171 10.93 26.85 -28.66
CA LEU A 171 10.24 26.52 -27.43
C LEU A 171 11.27 25.99 -26.44
N ALA A 172 11.22 26.49 -25.21
CA ALA A 172 12.08 26.03 -24.13
C ALA A 172 11.27 25.73 -22.86
N THR A 173 11.61 24.66 -22.18
CA THR A 173 11.07 24.32 -20.85
C THR A 173 12.21 24.29 -19.82
N ASP A 174 11.96 24.81 -18.62
CA ASP A 174 12.90 24.70 -17.51
C ASP A 174 12.76 23.37 -16.76
N SER A 175 13.27 23.25 -15.52
CA SER A 175 13.14 22.03 -14.71
C SER A 175 11.71 21.68 -14.27
N THR A 176 10.77 22.61 -14.38
CA THR A 176 9.35 22.46 -14.04
C THR A 176 8.45 22.47 -15.28
N GLY A 177 8.94 23.09 -16.36
CA GLY A 177 8.22 23.34 -17.59
C GLY A 177 7.83 22.08 -18.35
N ARG A 178 6.58 22.05 -18.79
CA ARG A 178 6.01 21.03 -19.66
C ARG A 178 5.07 21.72 -20.62
N LEU A 179 5.01 21.21 -21.84
CA LEU A 179 4.02 21.68 -22.80
C LEU A 179 3.62 20.54 -23.74
N GLU A 180 2.38 20.57 -24.22
CA GLU A 180 1.90 19.75 -25.32
C GLU A 180 1.60 20.65 -26.52
N ILE A 181 2.04 20.20 -27.69
CA ILE A 181 1.74 20.78 -28.98
C ILE A 181 0.81 19.81 -29.71
N THR A 182 -0.33 20.32 -30.18
CA THR A 182 -1.21 19.61 -31.11
C THR A 182 -1.01 20.20 -32.51
N PHE A 183 -0.66 19.34 -33.46
CA PHE A 183 -0.56 19.67 -34.88
C PHE A 183 -1.95 19.69 -35.53
N ASP A 184 -2.06 20.35 -36.69
CA ASP A 184 -3.30 20.45 -37.48
C ASP A 184 -3.90 19.10 -37.90
N ASN A 185 -3.07 18.06 -38.05
CA ASN A 185 -3.52 16.69 -38.35
C ASN A 185 -3.93 15.88 -37.10
N GLY A 186 -3.98 16.51 -35.93
CA GLY A 186 -4.31 15.88 -34.65
C GLY A 186 -3.15 15.15 -33.97
N GLY A 187 -1.97 15.07 -34.60
CA GLY A 187 -0.76 14.56 -33.95
C GLY A 187 -0.41 15.40 -32.72
N LYS A 188 0.12 14.76 -31.69
CA LYS A 188 0.49 15.41 -30.42
C LYS A 188 1.96 15.19 -30.11
N LEU A 189 2.60 16.22 -29.57
CA LEU A 189 3.97 16.17 -29.08
C LEU A 189 4.04 16.83 -27.70
N LYS A 190 4.56 16.09 -26.73
CA LYS A 190 4.82 16.56 -25.37
C LYS A 190 6.30 16.83 -25.20
N MET A 191 6.64 18.04 -24.76
CA MET A 191 8.00 18.36 -24.30
C MET A 191 8.09 18.17 -22.79
N ARG A 192 9.13 17.47 -22.35
CA ARG A 192 9.45 17.27 -20.93
C ARG A 192 10.25 18.44 -20.38
N PRO A 193 10.46 18.52 -19.06
CA PRO A 193 11.35 19.51 -18.46
C PRO A 193 12.74 19.51 -19.08
N ARG A 194 13.38 20.68 -19.14
CA ARG A 194 14.72 20.92 -19.69
C ARG A 194 14.84 20.55 -21.17
N SER A 195 13.87 20.96 -21.98
CA SER A 195 13.87 20.71 -23.43
C SER A 195 13.91 22.01 -24.24
N ASP A 196 14.64 21.98 -25.36
CA ASP A 196 14.72 23.05 -26.36
C ASP A 196 14.34 22.47 -27.72
N LEU A 197 13.21 22.93 -28.26
CA LEU A 197 12.66 22.50 -29.53
C LEU A 197 12.46 23.68 -30.47
N VAL A 198 12.76 23.49 -31.74
CA VAL A 198 12.48 24.45 -32.80
C VAL A 198 11.59 23.81 -33.86
N VAL A 199 10.58 24.54 -34.32
CA VAL A 199 9.78 24.13 -35.47
C VAL A 199 10.50 24.58 -36.74
N THR A 200 11.17 23.65 -37.44
CA THR A 200 12.03 23.99 -38.58
C THR A 200 11.28 24.04 -39.90
N ARG A 201 10.21 23.26 -40.05
CA ARG A 201 9.32 23.28 -41.23
C ARG A 201 7.90 22.89 -40.85
N MET A 202 6.91 23.59 -41.39
CA MET A 202 5.50 23.21 -41.41
C MET A 202 4.91 23.78 -42.69
N ALA A 203 4.70 22.93 -43.68
CA ALA A 203 4.30 23.35 -45.03
C ALA A 203 3.10 22.56 -45.53
N LEU A 204 2.18 23.26 -46.22
CA LEU A 204 1.14 22.66 -47.03
C LEU A 204 1.74 22.09 -48.32
N GLU A 205 1.01 21.20 -48.99
CA GLU A 205 1.33 20.81 -50.36
C GLU A 205 0.99 21.97 -51.30
N GLU A 206 1.99 22.53 -51.98
CA GLU A 206 1.81 23.61 -52.94
C GLU A 206 2.76 23.44 -54.13
N GLY A 207 2.24 23.51 -55.35
CA GLY A 207 3.05 23.46 -56.58
C GLY A 207 3.91 22.19 -56.74
N GLY A 208 3.43 21.03 -56.26
CA GLY A 208 4.14 19.75 -56.33
C GLY A 208 5.19 19.50 -55.23
N ARG A 209 5.36 20.42 -54.28
CA ARG A 209 6.20 20.22 -53.08
C ARG A 209 5.43 19.45 -52.00
N GLU A 210 6.09 18.49 -51.38
CA GLU A 210 5.52 17.64 -50.33
C GLU A 210 5.13 18.44 -49.09
N ALA A 211 3.92 18.18 -48.58
CA ALA A 211 3.51 18.61 -47.25
C ALA A 211 4.42 17.96 -46.20
N GLY A 212 4.79 18.70 -45.17
CA GLY A 212 5.59 18.10 -44.11
C GLY A 212 5.83 18.97 -42.91
N THR A 213 6.17 18.29 -41.82
CA THR A 213 6.52 18.89 -40.54
C THR A 213 7.89 18.38 -40.12
N ASP A 214 8.83 19.30 -39.96
CA ASP A 214 10.14 19.02 -39.40
C ASP A 214 10.31 19.79 -38.10
N ILE A 215 10.76 19.08 -37.07
CA ILE A 215 11.10 19.65 -35.77
C ILE A 215 12.57 19.39 -35.46
N GLY A 216 13.21 20.31 -34.77
CA GLY A 216 14.57 20.15 -34.24
C GLY A 216 14.54 20.12 -32.72
N LEU A 217 14.94 19.02 -32.09
CA LEU A 217 15.14 18.90 -30.66
C LEU A 217 16.63 19.11 -30.35
N LYS A 218 17.00 20.30 -29.87
CA LYS A 218 18.40 20.64 -29.58
C LYS A 218 18.89 20.02 -28.27
N LEU A 219 17.99 19.92 -27.29
CA LEU A 219 18.26 19.39 -25.96
C LEU A 219 16.96 18.87 -25.34
N GLY A 220 17.07 17.90 -24.45
CA GLY A 220 15.97 17.40 -23.63
C GLY A 220 15.21 16.29 -24.31
N ARG A 221 13.92 16.14 -23.99
CA ARG A 221 13.15 14.97 -24.37
C ARG A 221 11.74 15.32 -24.81
N ILE A 222 11.30 14.65 -25.87
CA ILE A 222 9.93 14.68 -26.35
C ILE A 222 9.30 13.29 -26.34
N SER A 223 7.99 13.25 -26.16
CA SER A 223 7.15 12.08 -26.39
C SER A 223 6.07 12.50 -27.39
N ALA A 224 5.92 11.76 -28.48
CA ALA A 224 5.02 12.15 -29.55
C ALA A 224 4.16 10.98 -30.01
N LYS A 225 2.88 11.27 -30.24
CA LYS A 225 1.93 10.39 -30.93
C LYS A 225 1.53 11.10 -32.21
N ILE A 226 2.17 10.72 -33.31
CA ILE A 226 1.94 11.32 -34.61
C ILE A 226 0.86 10.53 -35.33
N ALA A 227 -0.19 11.21 -35.81
CA ALA A 227 -1.25 10.58 -36.58
C ALA A 227 -0.69 9.93 -37.84
N LYS A 228 -1.30 8.83 -38.29
CA LYS A 228 -0.94 8.21 -39.57
C LYS A 228 -1.14 9.23 -40.69
N LEU A 229 -0.09 9.40 -41.49
CA LEU A 229 -0.04 10.39 -42.55
C LEU A 229 -1.04 9.99 -43.64
N GLN A 230 -2.05 10.83 -43.88
CA GLN A 230 -3.17 10.47 -44.76
C GLN A 230 -2.82 10.57 -46.25
N MET A 231 -1.86 11.42 -46.60
CA MET A 231 -1.39 11.60 -47.98
C MET A 231 -0.10 10.84 -48.21
N ARG A 232 0.03 10.17 -49.37
CA ARG A 232 1.22 9.38 -49.75
C ARG A 232 2.54 10.18 -49.70
N LYS A 233 2.47 11.51 -49.75
CA LYS A 233 3.62 12.43 -49.80
C LYS A 233 3.82 13.25 -48.53
N GLU A 234 3.02 13.09 -47.49
CA GLU A 234 3.27 13.84 -46.25
C GLU A 234 4.48 13.24 -45.50
N ARG A 235 5.34 14.09 -44.94
CA ARG A 235 6.49 13.68 -44.13
C ARG A 235 6.46 14.33 -42.75
N PHE A 236 6.76 13.55 -41.72
CA PHE A 236 7.11 14.08 -40.40
C PHE A 236 8.55 13.70 -40.08
N SER A 237 9.38 14.65 -39.61
CA SER A 237 10.72 14.32 -39.11
C SER A 237 11.09 15.07 -37.85
N ALA A 238 11.89 14.42 -37.01
CA ALA A 238 12.45 15.00 -35.80
C ALA A 238 13.97 14.87 -35.83
N ALA A 239 14.66 16.01 -35.89
CA ALA A 239 16.11 16.08 -35.91
C ALA A 239 16.66 16.41 -34.53
N THR A 240 17.77 15.79 -34.17
CA THR A 240 18.62 16.13 -33.03
C THR A 240 20.01 16.52 -33.57
N PRO A 241 20.93 16.99 -32.73
CA PRO A 241 22.30 17.23 -33.16
C PRO A 241 22.98 16.01 -33.77
N ALA A 242 22.70 14.78 -33.31
CA ALA A 242 23.37 13.57 -33.81
C ALA A 242 22.60 12.82 -34.91
N ALA A 243 21.28 12.96 -35.01
CA ALA A 243 20.47 12.10 -35.87
C ALA A 243 19.16 12.75 -36.35
N VAL A 244 18.53 12.13 -37.35
CA VAL A 244 17.20 12.49 -37.87
C VAL A 244 16.31 11.27 -37.83
N ALA A 245 15.16 11.40 -37.19
CA ALA A 245 14.09 10.41 -37.16
C ALA A 245 13.02 10.76 -38.20
N GLY A 246 12.87 9.92 -39.23
CA GLY A 246 11.78 9.97 -40.19
C GLY A 246 10.58 9.17 -39.68
N ILE A 247 9.44 9.84 -39.52
CA ILE A 247 8.26 9.34 -38.82
C ILE A 247 7.08 9.25 -39.80
N ARG A 248 6.42 8.08 -39.83
CA ARG A 248 5.23 7.82 -40.65
C ARG A 248 4.06 7.31 -39.81
N GLY A 249 3.63 8.12 -38.85
CA GLY A 249 2.55 7.78 -37.93
C GLY A 249 2.99 6.73 -36.92
N THR A 250 3.39 7.18 -35.73
CA THR A 250 3.93 6.31 -34.69
C THR A 250 3.83 6.99 -33.33
N GLU A 251 3.95 6.19 -32.27
CA GLU A 251 4.19 6.66 -30.93
C GLU A 251 5.64 6.38 -30.54
N PHE A 252 6.37 7.42 -30.17
CA PHE A 252 7.80 7.34 -29.88
C PHE A 252 8.24 8.36 -28.84
N THR A 253 9.42 8.13 -28.27
CA THR A 253 10.17 9.14 -27.52
C THR A 253 11.51 9.39 -28.16
N LEU A 254 11.91 10.66 -28.19
CA LEU A 254 13.21 11.10 -28.68
C LEU A 254 13.86 12.00 -27.63
N GLU A 255 15.10 11.70 -27.28
CA GLU A 255 15.91 12.49 -26.37
C GLU A 255 17.18 12.96 -27.07
N SER A 256 17.51 14.25 -26.90
CA SER A 256 18.81 14.81 -27.19
C SER A 256 19.50 15.15 -25.88
N ARG A 257 20.61 14.49 -25.61
CA ARG A 257 21.37 14.64 -24.36
C ARG A 257 22.32 15.83 -24.39
N PRO A 258 22.82 16.27 -23.23
CA PRO A 258 23.84 17.32 -23.16
C PRO A 258 25.14 16.99 -23.93
N ASP A 259 25.48 15.70 -24.04
CA ASP A 259 26.60 15.19 -24.86
C ASP A 259 26.24 15.03 -26.34
N GLN A 260 25.09 15.56 -26.76
CA GLN A 260 24.51 15.49 -28.10
C GLN A 260 24.09 14.09 -28.56
N ALA A 261 24.25 13.06 -27.74
CA ALA A 261 23.75 11.73 -28.06
C ALA A 261 22.22 11.75 -28.20
N SER A 262 21.73 10.93 -29.12
CA SER A 262 20.31 10.83 -29.44
C SER A 262 19.77 9.46 -29.11
N LEU A 263 18.73 9.44 -28.29
CA LEU A 263 18.09 8.20 -27.85
C LEU A 263 16.66 8.15 -28.38
N LEU A 264 16.39 7.17 -29.24
CA LEU A 264 15.07 6.92 -29.81
C LEU A 264 14.46 5.67 -29.16
N SER A 265 13.18 5.72 -28.79
CA SER A 265 12.40 4.55 -28.38
C SER A 265 11.09 4.54 -29.14
N VAL A 266 10.75 3.43 -29.79
CA VAL A 266 9.58 3.31 -30.67
C VAL A 266 8.59 2.32 -30.07
N TRP A 267 7.32 2.70 -29.96
CA TRP A 267 6.27 1.88 -29.35
C TRP A 267 5.24 1.36 -30.35
N GLU A 268 5.04 2.05 -31.47
CA GLU A 268 4.13 1.63 -32.55
C GLU A 268 4.84 1.67 -33.92
N ASP A 269 4.48 0.77 -34.84
CA ASP A 269 4.99 0.74 -36.22
C ASP A 269 6.54 0.78 -36.32
N GLU A 270 7.10 1.74 -37.06
CA GLU A 270 8.54 1.86 -37.33
C GLU A 270 8.95 3.34 -37.49
N VAL A 271 10.18 3.66 -37.07
CA VAL A 271 10.84 4.93 -37.33
C VAL A 271 12.14 4.70 -38.11
N LEU A 272 12.36 5.46 -39.17
CA LEU A 272 13.64 5.46 -39.89
C LEU A 272 14.60 6.41 -39.20
N PHE A 273 15.67 5.89 -38.61
CA PHE A 273 16.63 6.68 -37.84
C PHE A 273 17.96 6.77 -38.57
N ARG A 274 18.44 7.99 -38.83
CA ARG A 274 19.67 8.23 -39.60
C ARG A 274 20.62 9.11 -38.82
N GLY A 275 21.89 8.74 -38.73
CA GLY A 275 22.93 9.58 -38.15
C GLY A 275 23.24 10.79 -39.05
N ASN A 276 23.81 11.83 -38.45
CA ASN A 276 24.22 13.04 -39.18
C ASN A 276 25.58 12.90 -39.88
N SER A 277 26.28 11.77 -39.71
CA SER A 277 27.58 11.53 -40.34
C SER A 277 27.43 11.32 -41.85
N GLU A 278 28.43 11.76 -42.61
CA GLU A 278 28.50 11.52 -44.04
C GLU A 278 28.39 10.01 -44.35
N GLY A 279 27.58 9.66 -45.34
CA GLY A 279 27.32 8.27 -45.72
C GLY A 279 26.41 7.48 -44.76
N SER A 280 25.84 8.09 -43.71
CA SER A 280 24.87 7.40 -42.85
C SER A 280 23.60 7.05 -43.62
N MET A 281 23.21 5.78 -43.56
CA MET A 281 21.96 5.26 -44.14
C MET A 281 20.82 5.28 -43.12
N ASP A 282 19.58 5.19 -43.61
CA ASP A 282 18.41 4.98 -42.76
C ASP A 282 18.49 3.63 -42.06
N LYS A 283 18.30 3.64 -40.74
CA LYS A 283 18.20 2.44 -39.92
C LYS A 283 16.76 2.29 -39.43
N PRO A 284 16.03 1.25 -39.85
CA PRO A 284 14.68 1.01 -39.37
C PRO A 284 14.71 0.61 -37.89
N VAL A 285 13.89 1.27 -37.09
CA VAL A 285 13.69 0.98 -35.66
C VAL A 285 12.22 0.63 -35.46
N ALA A 286 11.93 -0.65 -35.35
CA ALA A 286 10.57 -1.17 -35.20
C ALA A 286 10.03 -0.99 -33.77
N ALA A 287 8.71 -1.14 -33.61
CA ALA A 287 8.03 -1.14 -32.33
C ALA A 287 8.67 -2.08 -31.30
N GLY A 288 8.84 -1.60 -30.07
CA GLY A 288 9.49 -2.33 -28.99
C GLY A 288 11.02 -2.24 -29.02
N LEU A 289 11.61 -1.51 -29.97
CA LEU A 289 13.05 -1.29 -30.06
C LEU A 289 13.45 0.16 -29.76
N GLY A 290 14.67 0.31 -29.26
CA GLY A 290 15.35 1.58 -29.06
C GLY A 290 16.63 1.64 -29.88
N CYS A 291 17.07 2.84 -30.24
CA CYS A 291 18.32 3.05 -30.97
C CYS A 291 19.06 4.28 -30.44
N LEU A 292 20.37 4.11 -30.22
CA LEU A 292 21.29 5.16 -29.81
C LEU A 292 22.06 5.64 -31.03
N CYS A 293 22.24 6.96 -31.14
CA CYS A 293 23.14 7.56 -32.11
C CYS A 293 24.02 8.61 -31.42
N LEU A 294 25.33 8.37 -31.45
CA LEU A 294 26.33 9.32 -30.98
C LEU A 294 26.61 10.39 -32.06
N PRO A 295 26.97 11.64 -31.67
CA PRO A 295 27.23 12.70 -32.64
C PRO A 295 28.34 12.32 -33.62
N GLY A 296 28.09 12.53 -34.92
CA GLY A 296 29.06 12.22 -35.97
C GLY A 296 29.27 10.72 -36.22
N ARG A 297 28.40 9.85 -35.71
CA ARG A 297 28.44 8.39 -35.92
C ARG A 297 27.17 7.91 -36.61
N MET A 298 27.24 6.70 -37.17
CA MET A 298 26.05 5.98 -37.63
C MET A 298 25.23 5.48 -36.42
N PRO A 299 23.91 5.29 -36.56
CA PRO A 299 23.09 4.75 -35.48
C PRO A 299 23.50 3.31 -35.11
N GLU A 300 23.57 3.04 -33.81
CA GLU A 300 23.87 1.71 -33.27
C GLU A 300 22.78 0.68 -33.67
N PRO A 301 23.08 -0.63 -33.63
CA PRO A 301 22.05 -1.66 -33.80
C PRO A 301 20.86 -1.42 -32.85
N PRO A 302 19.60 -1.49 -33.31
CA PRO A 302 18.46 -1.33 -32.42
C PRO A 302 18.44 -2.44 -31.37
N VAL A 303 18.11 -2.08 -30.14
CA VAL A 303 18.06 -2.98 -28.99
C VAL A 303 16.63 -3.08 -28.46
N ALA A 304 16.28 -4.20 -27.82
CA ALA A 304 14.97 -4.36 -27.21
C ALA A 304 14.78 -3.37 -26.05
N LEU A 305 13.63 -2.69 -26.03
CA LEU A 305 13.27 -1.80 -24.92
C LEU A 305 12.98 -2.62 -23.64
N PRO A 306 13.30 -2.08 -22.45
CA PRO A 306 13.08 -2.79 -21.21
C PRO A 306 11.58 -2.97 -20.95
N LYS A 307 11.18 -4.12 -20.40
CA LYS A 307 9.78 -4.36 -20.02
C LYS A 307 9.44 -3.64 -18.71
N PRO A 308 8.26 -3.01 -18.61
CA PRO A 308 7.88 -2.26 -17.41
C PRO A 308 7.66 -3.21 -16.20
N PRO A 309 8.08 -2.83 -14.97
CA PRO A 309 7.84 -3.62 -13.77
C PRO A 309 6.35 -3.83 -13.51
N MET A 310 5.95 -4.96 -12.90
CA MET A 310 4.53 -5.25 -12.68
C MET A 310 3.96 -4.38 -11.54
N PRO A 311 2.94 -3.54 -11.79
CA PRO A 311 2.31 -2.72 -10.74
C PRO A 311 1.55 -3.61 -9.73
N LYS A 312 1.73 -3.32 -8.44
CA LYS A 312 1.08 -4.04 -7.32
C LYS A 312 -0.05 -3.25 -6.69
N LYS A 313 0.21 -2.02 -6.22
CA LYS A 313 -0.80 -1.17 -5.58
C LYS A 313 -0.68 0.28 -6.05
N PRO A 314 -1.80 1.03 -6.11
CA PRO A 314 -3.16 0.53 -6.01
C PRO A 314 -3.53 -0.37 -7.20
N ALA A 315 -4.58 -1.20 -7.08
CA ALA A 315 -5.05 -1.95 -8.25
C ALA A 315 -5.67 -1.01 -9.30
N ALA A 316 -5.87 -1.49 -10.53
CA ALA A 316 -6.65 -0.72 -11.50
C ALA A 316 -8.10 -0.57 -11.00
N ASN A 317 -8.61 0.66 -11.01
CA ASN A 317 -9.94 1.04 -10.49
C ASN A 317 -10.13 0.82 -8.98
N ASP A 318 -9.03 0.77 -8.22
CA ASP A 318 -9.08 0.73 -6.75
C ASP A 318 -9.64 2.03 -6.17
N THR A 319 -10.05 1.99 -4.90
CA THR A 319 -10.52 3.16 -4.16
C THR A 319 -9.56 3.49 -3.03
N LEU A 320 -8.97 4.68 -3.11
CA LEU A 320 -8.20 5.30 -2.04
C LEU A 320 -9.13 6.18 -1.20
N PHE A 321 -8.77 6.37 0.07
CA PHE A 321 -9.55 7.19 0.99
C PHE A 321 -8.75 8.40 1.45
N TYR A 322 -9.42 9.54 1.49
CA TYR A 322 -8.86 10.80 1.96
C TYR A 322 -9.60 11.26 3.23
N ASN A 323 -8.85 11.47 4.31
CA ASN A 323 -9.32 12.15 5.51
C ASN A 323 -8.59 13.51 5.63
N PRO A 324 -9.31 14.65 5.61
CA PRO A 324 -8.70 15.98 5.73
C PRO A 324 -8.12 16.28 7.11
N ASP A 325 -8.64 15.66 8.17
CA ASP A 325 -8.19 15.88 9.55
C ASP A 325 -6.92 15.06 9.86
N ARG A 326 -6.69 13.97 9.10
CA ARG A 326 -5.53 13.09 9.20
C ARG A 326 -5.06 12.65 7.81
N PRO A 327 -4.50 13.56 7.00
CA PRO A 327 -4.12 13.24 5.62
C PRO A 327 -2.94 12.26 5.59
N LYS A 328 -3.18 11.05 5.08
CA LYS A 328 -2.13 10.05 4.87
C LYS A 328 -1.66 10.01 3.42
N PRO A 329 -0.35 9.82 3.18
CA PRO A 329 0.18 9.72 1.83
C PRO A 329 -0.35 8.48 1.11
N PHE A 330 -0.54 8.60 -0.19
CA PHE A 330 -0.94 7.48 -1.04
C PHE A 330 0.31 6.74 -1.52
N THR A 331 0.31 5.41 -1.36
CA THR A 331 1.44 4.57 -1.76
C THR A 331 1.17 3.90 -3.09
N PHE A 332 2.12 4.04 -4.02
CA PHE A 332 2.16 3.33 -5.29
C PHE A 332 3.33 2.34 -5.24
N SER A 333 3.12 1.09 -5.64
CA SER A 333 4.15 0.04 -5.57
C SER A 333 4.10 -0.94 -6.74
N TRP A 334 5.23 -1.58 -6.99
CA TRP A 334 5.46 -2.47 -8.13
C TRP A 334 6.50 -3.57 -7.80
N GLU A 335 6.69 -4.52 -8.70
CA GLU A 335 7.74 -5.52 -8.64
C GLU A 335 9.12 -4.93 -8.98
N SER A 336 10.17 -5.39 -8.31
CA SER A 336 11.54 -5.03 -8.70
C SER A 336 11.99 -5.85 -9.89
N LEU A 337 12.68 -5.21 -10.82
CA LEU A 337 13.34 -5.85 -11.95
C LEU A 337 14.83 -5.48 -11.94
N PRO A 338 15.76 -6.46 -12.01
CA PRO A 338 17.19 -6.18 -12.06
C PRO A 338 17.58 -5.30 -13.24
N GLY A 339 18.42 -4.29 -13.00
CA GLY A 339 18.93 -3.39 -14.06
C GLY A 339 17.90 -2.40 -14.61
N VAL A 340 16.69 -2.36 -14.05
CA VAL A 340 15.60 -1.50 -14.50
C VAL A 340 15.17 -0.57 -13.36
N ARG A 341 15.03 0.71 -13.67
CA ARG A 341 14.37 1.69 -12.80
C ARG A 341 12.94 1.88 -13.25
N ALA A 342 12.03 2.07 -12.31
CA ALA A 342 10.65 2.40 -12.60
C ALA A 342 10.50 3.91 -12.79
N ARG A 343 9.89 4.33 -13.91
CA ARG A 343 9.32 5.66 -14.04
C ARG A 343 7.86 5.60 -13.61
N LEU A 344 7.54 6.27 -12.50
CA LEU A 344 6.17 6.47 -12.04
C LEU A 344 5.68 7.83 -12.54
N VAL A 345 4.49 7.86 -13.13
CA VAL A 345 3.74 9.08 -13.46
C VAL A 345 2.39 9.01 -12.77
N VAL A 346 2.02 10.02 -12.01
CA VAL A 346 0.70 10.17 -11.37
C VAL A 346 0.14 11.54 -11.73
N ALA A 347 -1.11 11.60 -12.17
CA ALA A 347 -1.79 12.79 -12.65
C ALA A 347 -3.25 12.85 -12.17
N ARG A 348 -3.87 14.02 -12.28
CA ARG A 348 -5.31 14.22 -11.99
C ARG A 348 -6.21 14.02 -13.21
N ASP A 349 -5.63 14.00 -14.41
CA ASP A 349 -6.33 13.80 -15.68
C ASP A 349 -5.82 12.57 -16.44
N ALA A 350 -6.64 12.07 -17.36
CA ALA A 350 -6.34 10.87 -18.13
C ALA A 350 -5.24 11.08 -19.20
N ASP A 351 -5.03 12.31 -19.64
CA ASP A 351 -3.97 12.63 -20.59
C ASP A 351 -2.59 12.72 -19.91
N LEU A 352 -2.49 12.56 -18.59
CA LEU A 352 -1.26 12.69 -17.81
C LEU A 352 -0.61 14.07 -17.93
N ASN A 353 -1.42 15.12 -17.90
CA ASN A 353 -0.98 16.49 -18.05
C ASN A 353 -0.86 17.22 -16.69
N ASP A 354 -1.90 17.24 -15.86
CA ASP A 354 -1.88 17.75 -14.47
C ASP A 354 -1.21 16.74 -13.53
N LEU A 355 0.12 16.75 -13.53
CA LEU A 355 0.92 15.82 -12.75
C LEU A 355 0.88 16.13 -11.25
N VAL A 356 0.70 15.07 -10.47
CA VAL A 356 0.91 15.04 -9.01
C VAL A 356 2.34 14.58 -8.70
N ALA A 357 2.85 13.62 -9.45
CA ALA A 357 4.22 13.13 -9.31
C ALA A 357 4.75 12.57 -10.64
N GLU A 358 6.02 12.85 -10.97
CA GLU A 358 6.77 12.09 -11.96
C GLU A 358 8.20 11.90 -11.45
N LEU A 359 8.68 10.66 -11.43
CA LEU A 359 10.04 10.33 -11.00
C LEU A 359 10.54 9.05 -11.65
N VAL A 360 11.86 8.85 -11.60
CA VAL A 360 12.52 7.61 -11.98
C VAL A 360 13.28 7.09 -10.76
N THR A 361 12.98 5.89 -10.28
CA THR A 361 13.61 5.31 -9.08
C THR A 361 13.92 3.81 -9.26
N ALA A 362 14.92 3.34 -8.52
CA ALA A 362 15.21 1.91 -8.34
C ALA A 362 14.36 1.27 -7.22
N ASP A 363 13.65 2.09 -6.43
CA ASP A 363 12.77 1.61 -5.37
C ASP A 363 11.57 0.85 -5.92
N GLN A 364 10.92 0.05 -5.06
CA GLN A 364 9.73 -0.73 -5.38
C GLN A 364 8.42 -0.01 -5.05
N ALA A 365 8.49 1.17 -4.45
CA ALA A 365 7.34 1.95 -4.08
C ALA A 365 7.68 3.44 -3.98
N HIS A 366 6.65 4.28 -4.12
CA HIS A 366 6.73 5.71 -3.87
C HIS A 366 5.46 6.21 -3.18
N GLN A 367 5.63 7.18 -2.30
CA GLN A 367 4.54 7.83 -1.59
C GLN A 367 4.34 9.25 -2.11
N ILE A 368 3.11 9.58 -2.44
CA ILE A 368 2.71 10.95 -2.76
C ILE A 368 1.89 11.54 -1.60
N PRO A 369 1.88 12.86 -1.39
CA PRO A 369 0.99 13.50 -0.44
C PRO A 369 -0.47 13.15 -0.72
N ALA A 370 -1.29 13.09 0.33
CA ALA A 370 -2.73 12.86 0.22
C ALA A 370 -3.35 13.87 -0.77
N GLN A 371 -4.11 13.39 -1.74
CA GLN A 371 -4.72 14.26 -2.75
C GLN A 371 -6.21 14.45 -2.45
N LYS A 372 -6.66 15.71 -2.51
CA LYS A 372 -8.08 16.07 -2.57
C LYS A 372 -8.50 16.16 -4.03
N ALA A 373 -8.63 15.00 -4.67
CA ALA A 373 -9.15 14.85 -6.03
C ALA A 373 -10.26 13.79 -6.02
N ASP A 374 -11.10 13.71 -7.05
CA ASP A 374 -12.09 12.63 -7.18
C ASP A 374 -11.44 11.36 -7.76
N ARG A 375 -10.39 11.54 -8.57
CA ARG A 375 -9.69 10.47 -9.27
C ARG A 375 -8.24 10.84 -9.49
N LEU A 376 -7.37 9.84 -9.46
CA LEU A 376 -6.02 9.94 -10.00
C LEU A 376 -5.84 8.94 -11.13
N TYR A 377 -4.99 9.31 -12.07
CA TYR A 377 -4.51 8.49 -13.15
C TYR A 377 -3.03 8.24 -12.95
N TRP A 378 -2.56 7.03 -13.23
CA TRP A 378 -1.16 6.73 -13.07
C TRP A 378 -0.68 5.69 -14.06
N GLN A 379 0.61 5.78 -14.35
CA GLN A 379 1.29 4.95 -15.33
C GLN A 379 2.68 4.60 -14.83
N LEU A 380 3.14 3.40 -15.21
CA LEU A 380 4.44 2.88 -14.84
C LEU A 380 5.19 2.48 -16.11
N ASN A 381 6.44 2.90 -16.21
CA ASN A 381 7.34 2.55 -17.30
C ASN A 381 8.67 2.01 -16.75
N ALA A 382 9.42 1.28 -17.58
CA ALA A 382 10.80 0.89 -17.29
C ALA A 382 11.78 1.88 -17.91
N VAL A 383 12.90 2.12 -17.22
CA VAL A 383 14.06 2.86 -17.70
C VAL A 383 15.30 2.03 -17.40
N ASP A 384 16.05 1.64 -18.43
CA ASP A 384 17.29 0.87 -18.24
C ASP A 384 18.49 1.79 -17.85
N SER A 385 19.69 1.19 -17.76
CA SER A 385 20.94 1.91 -17.47
C SER A 385 21.36 2.83 -18.62
N THR A 386 21.08 2.46 -19.87
CA THR A 386 21.32 3.27 -21.05
C THR A 386 20.37 4.47 -21.13
N GLY A 387 19.23 4.40 -20.46
CA GLY A 387 18.18 5.42 -20.40
C GLY A 387 17.01 5.17 -21.36
N PHE A 388 16.98 4.03 -22.06
CA PHE A 388 15.86 3.65 -22.92
C PHE A 388 14.60 3.44 -22.08
N GLU A 389 13.47 3.90 -22.62
CA GLU A 389 12.18 3.73 -21.96
C GLU A 389 11.38 2.61 -22.61
N GLY A 390 10.87 1.71 -21.79
CA GLY A 390 9.93 0.68 -22.19
C GLY A 390 8.65 1.25 -22.76
N GLN A 391 7.82 0.37 -23.31
CA GLN A 391 6.41 0.69 -23.47
C GLN A 391 5.79 0.75 -22.07
N PRO A 392 5.07 1.83 -21.71
CA PRO A 392 4.48 1.92 -20.39
C PRO A 392 3.31 0.94 -20.22
N TRP A 393 3.00 0.55 -18.97
CA TRP A 393 1.76 -0.16 -18.67
C TRP A 393 0.55 0.67 -19.14
N PRO A 394 -0.57 0.03 -19.55
CA PRO A 394 -1.84 0.72 -19.77
C PRO A 394 -2.19 1.63 -18.60
N LEU A 395 -2.74 2.80 -18.93
CA LEU A 395 -3.15 3.81 -17.97
C LEU A 395 -4.10 3.22 -16.93
N ARG A 396 -3.80 3.45 -15.65
CA ARG A 396 -4.62 3.01 -14.52
C ARG A 396 -5.31 4.21 -13.90
N SER A 397 -6.51 4.00 -13.38
CA SER A 397 -7.22 5.02 -12.59
C SER A 397 -7.53 4.51 -11.19
N VAL A 398 -7.56 5.41 -10.22
CA VAL A 398 -7.95 5.13 -8.84
C VAL A 398 -8.94 6.20 -8.39
N GLU A 399 -10.06 5.77 -7.81
CA GLU A 399 -11.05 6.69 -7.25
C GLU A 399 -10.56 7.14 -5.86
N ILE A 400 -10.75 8.41 -5.52
CA ILE A 400 -10.49 8.91 -4.18
C ILE A 400 -11.82 9.27 -3.54
N ARG A 401 -12.12 8.66 -2.40
CA ARG A 401 -13.33 8.96 -1.63
C ARG A 401 -12.98 9.64 -0.32
N ARG A 402 -13.71 10.70 -0.01
CA ARG A 402 -13.69 11.27 1.34
C ARG A 402 -14.45 10.33 2.27
N LYS A 403 -13.79 9.88 3.34
CA LYS A 403 -14.46 9.13 4.42
C LYS A 403 -14.05 9.76 5.76
N LEU A 404 -15.03 10.31 6.47
CA LEU A 404 -14.82 10.96 7.77
C LEU A 404 -15.19 10.05 8.94
N ASP A 405 -16.21 9.21 8.76
CA ASP A 405 -16.73 8.37 9.82
C ASP A 405 -15.90 7.10 10.00
N GLY A 406 -15.72 6.71 11.26
CA GLY A 406 -15.12 5.43 11.64
C GLY A 406 -15.97 4.24 11.22
N PRO A 407 -15.38 3.04 11.14
CA PRO A 407 -16.13 1.81 10.88
C PRO A 407 -17.16 1.57 11.99
N ARG A 408 -18.26 0.87 11.68
CA ARG A 408 -19.15 0.37 12.74
C ARG A 408 -18.34 -0.55 13.65
N LEU A 409 -18.60 -0.50 14.95
CA LEU A 409 -17.98 -1.40 15.92
C LEU A 409 -19.00 -1.77 16.98
N ASN A 410 -19.32 -3.06 17.07
CA ASN A 410 -20.20 -3.62 18.08
C ASN A 410 -19.49 -4.77 18.81
N ILE A 411 -19.46 -4.71 20.15
CA ILE A 411 -18.88 -5.77 20.98
C ILE A 411 -20.01 -6.68 21.45
N ILE A 412 -19.96 -7.95 21.07
CA ILE A 412 -20.96 -8.98 21.42
C ILE A 412 -20.59 -9.65 22.75
N LEU A 413 -19.30 -9.93 22.95
CA LEU A 413 -18.75 -10.51 24.19
C LEU A 413 -17.41 -9.83 24.56
N PRO A 414 -17.10 -9.70 25.85
CA PRO A 414 -17.99 -9.93 26.99
C PRO A 414 -19.15 -8.94 27.02
N ARG A 415 -20.24 -9.28 27.73
CA ARG A 415 -21.30 -8.30 28.01
C ARG A 415 -20.79 -7.30 29.06
N PRO A 416 -21.27 -6.04 29.05
CA PRO A 416 -20.89 -5.06 30.07
C PRO A 416 -21.13 -5.60 31.49
N GLY A 417 -20.10 -5.57 32.33
CA GLY A 417 -20.11 -6.03 33.73
C GLY A 417 -20.11 -7.56 33.89
N GLN A 418 -19.86 -8.32 32.83
CA GLN A 418 -19.86 -9.78 32.89
C GLN A 418 -18.81 -10.28 33.89
N LYS A 419 -19.23 -11.16 34.80
CA LYS A 419 -18.35 -11.83 35.77
C LYS A 419 -17.68 -13.03 35.11
N ILE A 420 -16.35 -13.09 35.22
CA ILE A 420 -15.52 -14.08 34.55
C ILE A 420 -14.67 -14.79 35.60
N GLY A 421 -14.83 -16.11 35.71
CA GLY A 421 -14.16 -16.94 36.73
C GLY A 421 -12.69 -17.28 36.43
N ARG A 422 -12.15 -16.78 35.32
CA ARG A 422 -10.78 -17.06 34.83
C ARG A 422 -10.10 -15.76 34.39
N ARG A 423 -8.77 -15.77 34.29
CA ARG A 423 -7.95 -14.61 33.89
C ARG A 423 -7.95 -14.33 32.38
N GLU A 424 -8.85 -14.94 31.63
CA GLU A 424 -8.91 -14.80 30.18
C GLU A 424 -10.37 -14.70 29.74
N VAL A 425 -10.63 -13.81 28.79
CA VAL A 425 -11.96 -13.61 28.20
C VAL A 425 -11.86 -13.60 26.70
N LEU A 426 -12.81 -14.28 26.06
CA LEU A 426 -13.01 -14.18 24.63
C LEU A 426 -13.75 -12.88 24.32
N VAL A 427 -13.11 -11.99 23.59
CA VAL A 427 -13.71 -10.78 23.06
C VAL A 427 -14.20 -11.06 21.65
N ARG A 428 -15.51 -10.93 21.43
CA ARG A 428 -16.13 -11.10 20.12
C ARG A 428 -16.93 -9.88 19.75
N GLY A 429 -16.93 -9.55 18.46
CA GLY A 429 -17.70 -8.43 17.94
C GLY A 429 -17.78 -8.42 16.43
N GLU A 430 -18.42 -7.37 15.94
CA GLU A 430 -18.61 -7.07 14.52
C GLU A 430 -18.06 -5.69 14.21
N THR A 431 -17.47 -5.56 13.02
CA THR A 431 -17.04 -4.29 12.43
C THR A 431 -17.34 -4.26 10.94
N ASP A 432 -17.23 -3.10 10.29
CA ASP A 432 -17.27 -3.02 8.82
C ASP A 432 -16.23 -4.00 8.20
N PRO A 433 -16.60 -4.76 7.14
CA PRO A 433 -15.69 -5.67 6.44
C PRO A 433 -14.35 -5.01 6.08
N LYS A 434 -13.25 -5.76 6.19
CA LYS A 434 -11.88 -5.33 5.85
C LYS A 434 -11.31 -4.21 6.75
N SER A 435 -11.94 -3.91 7.88
CA SER A 435 -11.35 -3.08 8.94
C SER A 435 -10.32 -3.90 9.74
N ALA A 436 -9.31 -3.24 10.30
CA ALA A 436 -8.40 -3.85 11.26
C ALA A 436 -8.93 -3.62 12.68
N VAL A 437 -8.85 -4.61 13.56
CA VAL A 437 -9.32 -4.50 14.96
C VAL A 437 -8.17 -4.75 15.91
N THR A 438 -8.10 -3.98 17.00
CA THR A 438 -7.20 -4.25 18.12
C THR A 438 -7.98 -4.29 19.44
N ILE A 439 -7.53 -5.15 20.36
CA ILE A 439 -8.11 -5.33 21.69
C ILE A 439 -6.98 -5.13 22.70
N ASN A 440 -7.09 -4.09 23.54
CA ASN A 440 -6.02 -3.64 24.43
C ASN A 440 -4.66 -3.44 23.71
N GLY A 441 -4.72 -3.01 22.44
CA GLY A 441 -3.55 -2.83 21.59
C GLY A 441 -3.04 -4.10 20.90
N GLN A 442 -3.56 -5.30 21.22
CA GLN A 442 -3.22 -6.53 20.50
C GLN A 442 -4.10 -6.71 19.26
N GLU A 443 -3.51 -7.14 18.15
CA GLU A 443 -4.24 -7.34 16.90
C GLU A 443 -5.27 -8.48 17.01
N ALA A 444 -6.45 -8.22 16.46
CA ALA A 444 -7.53 -9.18 16.28
C ALA A 444 -7.95 -9.11 14.81
N TRP A 445 -7.70 -10.18 14.05
CA TRP A 445 -8.00 -10.21 12.63
C TRP A 445 -9.47 -10.55 12.41
N PRO A 446 -10.31 -9.62 11.91
CA PRO A 446 -11.68 -9.96 11.55
C PRO A 446 -11.75 -10.82 10.29
N ASP A 447 -12.76 -11.66 10.23
CA ASP A 447 -13.17 -12.44 9.07
C ASP A 447 -13.62 -11.52 7.92
N ALA A 448 -13.81 -12.10 6.73
CA ALA A 448 -14.23 -11.36 5.53
C ALA A 448 -15.53 -10.56 5.73
N ASP A 449 -16.43 -11.07 6.58
CA ASP A 449 -17.72 -10.46 6.90
C ASP A 449 -17.65 -9.44 8.05
N GLY A 450 -16.46 -9.22 8.63
CA GLY A 450 -16.24 -8.22 9.68
C GLY A 450 -16.40 -8.74 11.13
N PHE A 451 -16.64 -10.03 11.31
CA PHE A 451 -16.63 -10.65 12.64
C PHE A 451 -15.21 -10.82 13.16
N PHE A 452 -14.95 -10.49 14.42
CA PHE A 452 -13.66 -10.76 15.06
C PHE A 452 -13.84 -11.52 16.36
N SER A 453 -12.81 -12.30 16.72
CA SER A 453 -12.75 -13.06 17.96
C SER A 453 -11.30 -13.13 18.43
N GLN A 454 -11.01 -12.66 19.64
CA GLN A 454 -9.66 -12.72 20.21
C GLN A 454 -9.71 -12.87 21.73
N THR A 455 -8.77 -13.60 22.30
CA THR A 455 -8.68 -13.77 23.76
C THR A 455 -7.89 -12.62 24.37
N ALA A 456 -8.44 -12.00 25.41
CA ALA A 456 -7.77 -10.96 26.19
C ALA A 456 -7.52 -11.44 27.63
N THR A 457 -6.34 -11.11 28.17
CA THR A 457 -5.96 -11.41 29.55
C THR A 457 -6.54 -10.37 30.51
N LEU A 458 -7.03 -10.83 31.66
CA LEU A 458 -7.64 -10.03 32.71
C LEU A 458 -6.82 -10.08 34.00
N SER A 459 -6.73 -8.94 34.67
CA SER A 459 -6.28 -8.85 36.07
C SER A 459 -7.43 -9.15 37.03
N PRO A 460 -7.18 -9.69 38.24
CA PRO A 460 -8.23 -9.84 39.25
C PRO A 460 -8.94 -8.52 39.54
N GLY A 461 -10.28 -8.54 39.63
CA GLY A 461 -11.10 -7.35 39.85
C GLY A 461 -11.70 -6.78 38.55
N GLU A 462 -11.95 -5.48 38.53
CA GLU A 462 -12.52 -4.80 37.35
C GLU A 462 -11.47 -4.59 36.26
N ASN A 463 -11.87 -4.85 35.02
CA ASN A 463 -11.04 -4.65 33.83
C ASN A 463 -11.84 -3.86 32.80
N VAL A 464 -11.17 -2.97 32.09
CA VAL A 464 -11.73 -2.26 30.92
C VAL A 464 -11.01 -2.76 29.69
N LEU A 465 -11.74 -3.43 28.80
CA LEU A 465 -11.24 -3.88 27.51
C LEU A 465 -11.50 -2.77 26.50
N THR A 466 -10.44 -2.24 25.90
CA THR A 466 -10.52 -1.22 24.86
C THR A 466 -10.41 -1.88 23.49
N VAL A 467 -11.46 -1.79 22.70
CA VAL A 467 -11.51 -2.32 21.33
C VAL A 467 -11.48 -1.16 20.36
N VAL A 468 -10.51 -1.16 19.44
CA VAL A 468 -10.38 -0.15 18.39
C VAL A 468 -10.54 -0.82 17.04
N SER A 469 -11.55 -0.39 16.28
CA SER A 469 -11.67 -0.74 14.87
C SER A 469 -11.18 0.41 14.01
N ARG A 470 -10.45 0.08 12.94
CA ARG A 470 -9.82 1.01 12.02
C ARG A 470 -10.12 0.60 10.59
N ASP A 471 -10.73 1.48 9.81
CA ASP A 471 -10.97 1.20 8.40
C ASP A 471 -9.75 1.53 7.51
N ARG A 472 -9.90 1.34 6.20
CA ARG A 472 -8.86 1.67 5.20
C ARG A 472 -8.58 3.17 5.04
N ALA A 473 -9.47 4.03 5.53
CA ALA A 473 -9.27 5.47 5.59
C ALA A 473 -8.56 5.90 6.89
N ASP A 474 -8.18 4.93 7.73
CA ASP A 474 -7.65 5.13 9.07
C ASP A 474 -8.60 5.85 10.04
N ASN A 475 -9.88 5.89 9.72
CA ASN A 475 -10.88 6.32 10.68
C ASN A 475 -11.02 5.24 11.74
N THR A 476 -11.01 5.65 13.00
CA THR A 476 -11.06 4.73 14.14
C THR A 476 -12.34 4.89 14.92
N THR A 477 -12.98 3.78 15.24
CA THR A 477 -14.05 3.71 16.24
C THR A 477 -13.51 2.96 17.44
N THR A 478 -13.58 3.57 18.61
CA THR A 478 -13.17 2.94 19.87
C THR A 478 -14.40 2.62 20.70
N SER A 479 -14.47 1.40 21.20
CA SER A 479 -15.51 0.97 22.14
C SER A 479 -14.84 0.33 23.35
N MET A 480 -15.41 0.55 24.52
CA MET A 480 -14.90 0.01 25.78
C MET A 480 -15.95 -0.91 26.39
N VAL A 481 -15.52 -2.06 26.90
CA VAL A 481 -16.38 -2.97 27.65
C VAL A 481 -15.74 -3.35 28.98
N ASN A 482 -16.51 -3.25 30.06
CA ASN A 482 -16.08 -3.64 31.38
C ASN A 482 -16.31 -5.13 31.62
N ALA A 483 -15.33 -5.81 32.20
CA ALA A 483 -15.42 -7.21 32.62
C ALA A 483 -14.85 -7.37 34.03
N ILE A 484 -15.50 -8.19 34.86
CA ILE A 484 -15.08 -8.40 36.26
C ILE A 484 -14.46 -9.79 36.39
N CYS A 485 -13.15 -9.84 36.57
CA CYS A 485 -12.42 -11.08 36.81
C CYS A 485 -12.56 -11.47 38.29
N GLN A 486 -13.42 -12.44 38.57
CA GLN A 486 -13.63 -12.98 39.91
C GLN A 486 -13.01 -14.37 39.98
N THR A 487 -11.68 -14.43 40.07
CA THR A 487 -10.95 -15.69 40.36
C THR A 487 -11.09 -16.12 41.82
N ALA A 488 -12.02 -15.52 42.58
CA ALA A 488 -12.22 -15.83 43.98
C ALA A 488 -12.63 -17.30 44.14
N ARG A 489 -11.76 -18.09 44.78
CA ARG A 489 -12.09 -19.44 45.23
C ARG A 489 -13.23 -19.32 46.24
N ARG A 490 -14.44 -19.71 45.85
CA ARG A 490 -15.53 -19.89 46.81
C ARG A 490 -15.25 -21.18 47.59
N PHE A 491 -14.84 -21.02 48.85
CA PHE A 491 -14.87 -22.11 49.80
C PHE A 491 -16.30 -22.23 50.33
N TRP A 492 -16.96 -23.35 50.06
CA TRP A 492 -18.20 -23.71 50.75
C TRP A 492 -17.82 -24.37 52.07
N VAL A 493 -18.14 -23.72 53.19
CA VAL A 493 -18.10 -24.34 54.52
C VAL A 493 -19.54 -24.71 54.86
N GLY A 494 -19.90 -25.98 54.70
CA GLY A 494 -21.19 -26.50 55.17
C GLY A 494 -21.17 -26.68 56.69
N PRO A 495 -22.27 -26.42 57.41
CA PRO A 495 -22.29 -26.53 58.85
C PRO A 495 -22.26 -28.01 59.26
N GLY A 496 -21.10 -28.45 59.73
CA GLY A 496 -20.92 -29.63 60.56
C GLY A 496 -20.11 -29.21 61.78
N LEU A 497 -20.80 -28.66 62.79
CA LEU A 497 -20.34 -28.38 64.16
C LEU A 497 -18.90 -27.82 64.29
N GLY A 498 -18.79 -26.49 64.22
CA GLY A 498 -17.58 -25.73 64.60
C GLY A 498 -17.29 -24.59 63.62
N ALA A 499 -17.57 -23.34 64.01
CA ALA A 499 -17.33 -22.17 63.15
C ALA A 499 -15.87 -21.67 63.29
N LEU A 500 -15.15 -21.60 62.18
CA LEU A 500 -13.86 -20.89 62.07
C LEU A 500 -14.13 -19.39 61.90
N LYS A 501 -13.56 -18.55 62.78
CA LYS A 501 -13.65 -17.08 62.69
C LYS A 501 -12.35 -16.52 62.13
N LEU A 502 -12.45 -15.74 61.04
CA LEU A 502 -11.31 -15.00 60.48
C LEU A 502 -11.21 -13.64 61.18
N VAL A 503 -10.08 -13.36 61.85
CA VAL A 503 -9.81 -12.03 62.45
C VAL A 503 -8.48 -11.52 61.90
N GLY A 504 -8.51 -10.40 61.18
CA GLY A 504 -7.30 -9.70 60.72
C GLY A 504 -6.36 -10.49 59.79
N GLY A 505 -6.86 -11.53 59.09
CA GLY A 505 -6.09 -12.28 58.10
C GLY A 505 -5.18 -13.39 58.67
N LYS A 506 -5.31 -13.75 59.95
CA LYS A 506 -4.71 -14.96 60.54
C LYS A 506 -5.80 -15.92 61.02
N TRP A 507 -5.56 -17.23 60.90
CA TRP A 507 -6.46 -18.28 61.37
C TRP A 507 -6.24 -18.54 62.86
N ASP A 508 -7.28 -18.42 63.67
CA ASP A 508 -7.28 -18.86 65.08
C ASP A 508 -7.77 -20.31 65.15
N MET A 509 -6.93 -21.21 65.69
CA MET A 509 -7.14 -22.66 65.71
C MET A 509 -7.36 -23.21 67.14
N SER A 510 -7.56 -22.35 68.13
CA SER A 510 -7.65 -22.74 69.55
C SER A 510 -8.89 -23.58 69.93
N THR A 511 -9.86 -23.76 69.02
CA THR A 511 -11.15 -24.44 69.28
C THR A 511 -11.42 -25.68 68.42
N ILE A 512 -10.39 -26.36 67.89
CA ILE A 512 -10.59 -27.60 67.11
C ILE A 512 -10.75 -28.80 68.06
N GLY A 513 -11.96 -29.37 68.11
CA GLY A 513 -12.23 -30.65 68.79
C GLY A 513 -11.65 -31.87 68.05
N PRO A 514 -11.58 -33.05 68.69
CA PRO A 514 -10.71 -34.17 68.31
C PRO A 514 -11.11 -34.94 67.03
N SER A 515 -12.00 -34.43 66.20
CA SER A 515 -12.42 -35.08 64.95
C SER A 515 -12.91 -34.06 63.92
N GLY A 516 -11.98 -33.44 63.21
CA GLY A 516 -12.27 -32.57 62.08
C GLY A 516 -11.66 -33.11 60.79
N SER A 517 -12.46 -33.22 59.72
CA SER A 517 -11.95 -33.51 58.37
C SER A 517 -11.87 -32.20 57.57
N ILE A 518 -10.73 -31.94 56.92
CA ILE A 518 -10.58 -30.82 55.99
C ILE A 518 -10.60 -31.42 54.58
N ARG A 519 -11.64 -31.12 53.81
CA ARG A 519 -11.79 -31.58 52.42
C ARG A 519 -11.33 -30.46 51.48
N PHE A 520 -10.20 -30.63 50.80
CA PHE A 520 -9.78 -29.74 49.72
C PHE A 520 -10.40 -30.19 48.40
N LEU A 521 -11.28 -29.38 47.82
CA LEU A 521 -11.78 -29.59 46.46
C LEU A 521 -11.09 -28.58 45.54
N THR A 522 -10.24 -29.07 44.63
CA THR A 522 -9.75 -28.28 43.50
C THR A 522 -10.66 -28.56 42.30
N ASN A 523 -11.28 -27.51 41.75
CA ASN A 523 -12.02 -27.62 40.50
C ASN A 523 -11.05 -27.43 39.34
N LEU A 524 -10.56 -28.53 38.77
CA LEU A 524 -9.86 -28.56 37.48
C LEU A 524 -10.83 -29.12 36.46
N ASN A 525 -11.53 -28.23 35.73
CA ASN A 525 -12.26 -28.48 34.48
C ASN A 525 -12.68 -29.95 34.22
N ASP A 526 -13.69 -30.42 34.96
CA ASP A 526 -14.44 -31.68 34.76
C ASP A 526 -13.66 -33.00 34.50
N ARG A 527 -12.34 -33.03 34.67
CA ARG A 527 -11.53 -34.24 34.52
C ARG A 527 -10.35 -34.15 35.49
N LEU A 528 -10.42 -34.97 36.54
CA LEU A 528 -9.42 -35.20 37.59
C LEU A 528 -9.68 -34.42 38.90
N SER A 529 -10.03 -35.16 39.95
CA SER A 529 -10.05 -34.71 41.34
C SER A 529 -9.07 -35.55 42.15
N LEU A 530 -8.05 -34.91 42.74
CA LEU A 530 -7.13 -35.50 43.72
C LEU A 530 -7.60 -35.10 45.12
N GLY A 531 -8.14 -36.05 45.88
CA GLY A 531 -8.44 -35.88 47.30
C GLY A 531 -7.34 -36.52 48.14
N GLY A 532 -6.63 -35.73 48.95
CA GLY A 532 -5.70 -36.21 49.95
C GLY A 532 -6.32 -36.11 51.34
N GLN A 533 -6.23 -37.17 52.15
CA GLN A 533 -6.60 -37.18 53.56
C GLN A 533 -5.31 -37.17 54.36
N THR A 534 -4.99 -36.07 55.05
CA THR A 534 -3.81 -35.99 55.93
C THR A 534 -4.27 -35.94 57.38
N GLY A 535 -3.99 -37.00 58.14
CA GLY A 535 -4.06 -36.94 59.60
C GLY A 535 -2.74 -36.41 60.16
N PHE A 536 -2.80 -35.53 61.17
CA PHE A 536 -1.64 -35.18 61.99
C PHE A 536 -1.73 -35.95 63.32
N ALA A 537 -0.58 -36.40 63.84
CA ALA A 537 -0.47 -37.07 65.14
C ALA A 537 -0.24 -36.05 66.26
N GLN A 538 -0.87 -36.27 67.42
CA GLN A 538 -0.49 -35.65 68.70
C GLN A 538 -0.12 -36.77 69.66
N VAL A 539 1.10 -36.75 70.19
CA VAL A 539 1.55 -37.68 71.24
C VAL A 539 1.04 -37.13 72.57
N GLY A 540 0.11 -37.83 73.22
CA GLY A 540 -0.37 -37.51 74.56
C GLY A 540 0.10 -38.57 75.55
N CYS A 541 0.85 -38.17 76.58
CA CYS A 541 1.17 -39.05 77.71
C CYS A 541 0.03 -38.98 78.72
N LYS A 542 -0.50 -40.14 79.15
CA LYS A 542 -1.47 -40.21 80.26
C LYS A 542 -0.76 -40.84 81.46
N GLN A 543 -0.43 -40.01 82.44
CA GLN A 543 0.16 -40.45 83.70
C GLN A 543 -0.99 -40.79 84.67
N ASP A 544 -1.12 -42.06 85.08
CA ASP A 544 -2.03 -42.45 86.14
C ASP A 544 -1.39 -42.14 87.51
N PRO A 545 -2.02 -41.36 88.42
CA PRO A 545 -1.39 -40.93 89.68
C PRO A 545 -1.18 -42.03 90.72
N ALA A 546 -1.59 -43.28 90.48
CA ALA A 546 -1.61 -44.34 91.49
C ALA A 546 -0.45 -45.36 91.42
N PHE A 547 0.63 -45.11 90.68
CA PHE A 547 1.77 -46.03 90.60
C PHE A 547 3.12 -45.30 90.61
N GLU A 548 3.94 -45.56 91.63
CA GLU A 548 5.35 -45.16 91.70
C GLU A 548 6.25 -46.06 90.83
N PRO A 549 7.48 -45.63 90.46
CA PRO A 549 7.97 -45.75 89.09
C PRO A 549 8.79 -47.03 88.85
N ARG A 550 8.18 -48.03 88.20
CA ARG A 550 8.89 -49.02 87.36
C ARG A 550 7.98 -49.46 86.21
N GLY A 551 8.30 -49.03 84.99
CA GLY A 551 7.63 -49.43 83.74
C GLY A 551 6.44 -48.55 83.34
N GLY A 552 6.67 -47.53 82.50
CA GLY A 552 5.59 -46.76 81.87
C GLY A 552 5.14 -47.42 80.56
N GLU A 553 3.83 -47.69 80.41
CA GLU A 553 3.24 -48.18 79.17
C GLU A 553 3.14 -47.04 78.13
N TYR A 554 3.68 -47.27 76.92
CA TYR A 554 3.55 -46.36 75.79
C TYR A 554 2.59 -46.96 74.76
N GLN A 555 1.39 -46.38 74.61
CA GLN A 555 0.55 -46.65 73.45
C GLN A 555 1.00 -45.79 72.27
N THR A 556 1.55 -46.44 71.24
CA THR A 556 1.83 -45.81 69.95
C THR A 556 0.90 -46.41 68.91
N THR A 557 -0.05 -45.60 68.39
CA THR A 557 -0.90 -46.01 67.26
C THR A 557 -0.30 -45.44 65.98
N LEU A 558 0.21 -46.31 65.11
CA LEU A 558 0.67 -45.94 63.77
C LEU A 558 -0.41 -46.30 62.75
N LEU A 559 -1.02 -45.29 62.13
CA LEU A 559 -1.95 -45.48 61.00
C LEU A 559 -1.25 -44.99 59.72
N SER A 560 -0.97 -45.91 58.79
CA SER A 560 -0.39 -45.56 57.48
C SER A 560 -1.49 -45.15 56.49
N GLY A 561 -1.17 -44.18 55.62
CA GLY A 561 -2.13 -43.52 54.73
C GLY A 561 -2.56 -44.38 53.53
N SER A 562 -3.79 -44.13 53.06
CA SER A 562 -4.33 -44.72 51.82
C SER A 562 -4.15 -43.75 50.64
N PHE A 563 -3.72 -44.26 49.49
CA PHE A 563 -3.68 -43.51 48.23
C PHE A 563 -4.77 -44.01 47.28
N LEU A 564 -5.54 -43.07 46.73
CA LEU A 564 -6.48 -43.32 45.63
C LEU A 564 -5.84 -42.81 44.34
N ALA A 565 -5.35 -43.71 43.51
CA ALA A 565 -4.84 -43.38 42.18
C ALA A 565 -5.84 -43.83 41.10
N ARG A 566 -6.22 -42.91 40.21
CA ARG A 566 -7.03 -43.20 39.03
C ARG A 566 -6.14 -43.01 37.80
N ALA A 567 -5.83 -44.08 37.08
CA ALA A 567 -5.10 -44.03 35.81
C ALA A 567 -5.99 -44.56 34.69
N CYS A 568 -6.21 -43.77 33.64
CA CYS A 568 -6.91 -44.20 32.43
C CYS A 568 -5.94 -43.97 31.26
N PRO A 569 -5.33 -45.01 30.67
CA PRO A 569 -4.25 -44.78 29.70
C PRO A 569 -4.71 -44.68 28.23
N TRP A 570 -6.00 -44.85 27.89
CA TRP A 570 -6.46 -44.99 26.50
C TRP A 570 -7.70 -44.11 26.23
N PRO A 571 -7.75 -43.28 25.15
CA PRO A 571 -8.75 -42.20 25.03
C PRO A 571 -10.16 -42.64 24.59
N ASP A 572 -10.32 -43.81 23.97
CA ASP A 572 -11.52 -44.13 23.17
C ASP A 572 -12.32 -45.37 23.63
N LEU A 573 -12.15 -45.82 24.88
CA LEU A 573 -12.90 -46.96 25.46
C LEU A 573 -13.59 -46.56 26.78
N ASN A 574 -14.92 -46.71 26.85
CA ASN A 574 -15.75 -46.45 28.04
C ASN A 574 -15.65 -47.57 29.11
N PHE A 575 -14.42 -47.90 29.53
CA PHE A 575 -14.13 -48.80 30.64
C PHE A 575 -13.23 -48.09 31.66
N ALA A 576 -13.63 -48.05 32.93
CA ALA A 576 -12.82 -47.48 34.01
C ALA A 576 -12.67 -48.51 35.15
N PRO A 577 -11.54 -49.24 35.22
CA PRO A 577 -11.25 -50.08 36.37
C PRO A 577 -10.89 -49.21 37.59
N TYR A 578 -11.23 -49.69 38.78
CA TYR A 578 -10.72 -49.14 40.04
C TYR A 578 -10.25 -50.28 40.95
N VAL A 579 -9.27 -50.00 41.79
CA VAL A 579 -8.77 -50.90 42.84
C VAL A 579 -8.94 -50.18 44.17
N ALA A 580 -9.62 -50.81 45.12
CA ALA A 580 -9.70 -50.34 46.49
C ALA A 580 -9.07 -51.38 47.43
N VAL A 581 -8.18 -50.94 48.31
CA VAL A 581 -7.56 -51.77 49.34
C VAL A 581 -7.96 -51.19 50.69
N PHE A 582 -8.57 -52.00 51.55
CA PHE A 582 -8.88 -51.64 52.93
C PHE A 582 -7.98 -52.46 53.87
N ALA A 583 -7.33 -51.80 54.82
CA ALA A 583 -6.64 -52.44 55.93
C ALA A 583 -7.35 -52.07 57.25
N GLY A 584 -7.72 -53.06 58.05
CA GLY A 584 -8.29 -52.87 59.38
C GLY A 584 -7.25 -52.32 60.37
N ALA A 585 -7.71 -51.61 61.41
CA ALA A 585 -6.87 -51.04 62.45
C ALA A 585 -6.06 -52.12 63.20
N VAL A 586 -4.78 -51.85 63.46
CA VAL A 586 -3.90 -52.70 64.28
C VAL A 586 -3.58 -51.95 65.58
N SER A 587 -4.02 -52.49 66.72
CA SER A 587 -3.58 -52.06 68.05
C SER A 587 -2.57 -53.05 68.60
N TRP A 588 -1.44 -52.57 69.13
CA TRP A 588 -0.48 -53.41 69.84
C TRP A 588 -0.06 -52.75 71.15
N THR A 589 0.16 -53.59 72.17
CA THR A 589 0.64 -53.24 73.51
C THR A 589 1.99 -53.93 73.71
N ASN A 590 3.06 -53.17 73.93
CA ASN A 590 4.39 -53.75 74.18
C ASN A 590 4.63 -53.84 75.69
N GLN A 591 4.63 -55.05 76.27
CA GLN A 591 5.13 -55.28 77.62
C GLN A 591 6.60 -55.69 77.55
N MET A 592 7.51 -54.83 78.03
CA MET A 592 8.88 -55.23 78.32
C MET A 592 9.15 -55.02 79.82
N ASP A 593 9.27 -56.11 80.57
CA ASP A 593 10.32 -56.25 81.57
C ASP A 593 10.53 -57.73 81.97
N THR A 594 11.79 -58.06 82.21
CA THR A 594 12.40 -59.38 82.42
C THR A 594 12.04 -60.05 83.77
N LEU A 595 11.99 -61.39 83.85
CA LEU A 595 12.98 -62.27 84.54
C LEU A 595 12.38 -63.59 85.12
N THR A 596 13.16 -64.66 84.93
CA THR A 596 13.28 -65.93 85.71
C THR A 596 12.22 -67.03 85.63
N ILE A 597 12.72 -68.19 85.19
CA ILE A 597 12.11 -69.53 85.26
C ILE A 597 12.31 -70.10 86.68
N ASN A 598 11.28 -70.62 87.36
CA ASN A 598 11.29 -72.02 87.82
C ASN A 598 9.97 -72.54 88.44
N THR A 599 9.65 -73.76 88.01
CA THR A 599 9.03 -74.91 88.70
C THR A 599 7.64 -74.83 89.35
N ASP A 600 6.84 -75.79 88.89
CA ASP A 600 5.90 -76.64 89.63
C ASP A 600 4.39 -76.36 89.53
N PHE A 601 3.71 -77.49 89.26
CA PHE A 601 2.27 -77.78 89.26
C PHE A 601 1.49 -77.54 87.97
N GLY A 602 1.14 -78.67 87.35
CA GLY A 602 0.55 -78.79 86.03
C GLY A 602 -0.86 -78.23 85.86
N THR A 603 -1.07 -77.60 84.71
CA THR A 603 -2.26 -77.71 83.84
C THR A 603 -1.91 -77.07 82.49
N PRO A 604 -2.46 -77.54 81.36
CA PRO A 604 -2.01 -77.13 80.03
C PRO A 604 -2.45 -75.69 79.72
N ALA A 605 -1.49 -74.83 79.40
CA ALA A 605 -1.73 -73.51 78.84
C ALA A 605 -2.46 -73.65 77.49
N ALA A 606 -3.71 -73.19 77.44
CA ALA A 606 -4.39 -72.95 76.19
C ALA A 606 -3.65 -71.83 75.44
N SER A 607 -3.34 -72.11 74.17
CA SER A 607 -2.56 -71.29 73.27
C SER A 607 -3.18 -69.92 73.01
N GLN A 608 -2.33 -68.91 73.09
CA GLN A 608 -2.49 -67.53 72.64
C GLN A 608 -2.54 -67.50 71.09
N ASP A 609 -3.64 -67.95 70.49
CA ASP A 609 -3.76 -68.13 69.03
C ASP A 609 -5.15 -67.73 68.51
N ASP A 610 -5.43 -66.42 68.42
CA ASP A 610 -6.48 -65.93 67.50
C ASP A 610 -6.32 -64.44 67.10
N LEU A 611 -5.18 -64.09 66.51
CA LEU A 611 -4.94 -62.77 65.93
C LEU A 611 -4.24 -62.90 64.58
N SER A 612 -5.00 -63.10 63.50
CA SER A 612 -4.51 -62.98 62.12
C SER A 612 -5.15 -61.77 61.42
N PRO A 613 -4.39 -60.91 60.70
CA PRO A 613 -4.96 -59.77 59.98
C PRO A 613 -5.69 -60.19 58.70
N HIS A 614 -6.84 -59.56 58.40
CA HIS A 614 -7.62 -59.77 57.18
C HIS A 614 -7.38 -58.64 56.16
N ALA A 615 -7.19 -59.00 54.89
CA ALA A 615 -7.21 -58.06 53.76
C ALA A 615 -8.17 -58.60 52.68
N GLY A 616 -9.15 -57.79 52.29
CA GLY A 616 -10.08 -58.09 51.20
C GLY A 616 -9.76 -57.27 49.95
N LEU A 617 -9.88 -57.88 48.77
CA LEU A 617 -9.75 -57.22 47.47
C LEU A 617 -11.11 -57.25 46.76
N ILE A 618 -11.59 -56.10 46.28
CA ILE A 618 -12.79 -56.00 45.44
C ILE A 618 -12.37 -55.50 44.06
N LEU A 619 -12.72 -56.24 43.03
CA LEU A 619 -12.57 -55.84 41.63
C LEU A 619 -13.96 -55.63 41.05
N GLY A 620 -14.25 -54.40 40.65
CA GLY A 620 -15.53 -54.03 40.03
C GLY A 620 -15.32 -53.47 38.63
N ALA A 621 -16.23 -53.80 37.73
CA ALA A 621 -16.35 -53.15 36.42
C ALA A 621 -17.72 -52.50 36.30
N ARG A 622 -17.76 -51.26 35.78
CA ARG A 622 -19.01 -50.54 35.54
C ARG A 622 -19.20 -50.40 34.04
N TYR A 623 -20.27 -51.01 33.53
CA TYR A 623 -20.63 -50.92 32.12
C TYR A 623 -21.85 -50.01 31.94
N ARG A 624 -21.78 -49.11 30.97
CA ARG A 624 -22.89 -48.23 30.58
C ARG A 624 -23.21 -48.53 29.12
N ALA A 625 -24.33 -49.21 28.86
CA ALA A 625 -24.73 -49.57 27.51
C ALA A 625 -25.28 -48.34 26.74
N ASN A 626 -25.89 -47.37 27.44
CA ASN A 626 -26.45 -46.10 26.95
C ASN A 626 -26.95 -45.22 28.13
N GLU A 627 -27.46 -44.00 27.86
CA GLU A 627 -27.72 -42.95 28.90
C GLU A 627 -28.71 -43.34 30.01
N THR A 628 -29.49 -44.41 29.85
CA THR A 628 -30.59 -44.77 30.76
C THR A 628 -30.45 -46.12 31.45
N ILE A 629 -29.44 -46.95 31.16
CA ILE A 629 -29.26 -48.27 31.82
C ILE A 629 -27.84 -48.39 32.38
N GLN A 630 -27.73 -48.68 33.69
CA GLN A 630 -26.47 -49.03 34.35
C GLN A 630 -26.47 -50.51 34.73
N ILE A 631 -25.47 -51.26 34.27
CA ILE A 631 -25.25 -52.64 34.70
C ILE A 631 -24.09 -52.65 35.70
N PHE A 632 -24.37 -53.15 36.90
CA PHE A 632 -23.37 -53.37 37.94
C PHE A 632 -22.94 -54.84 37.90
N ILE A 633 -21.63 -55.07 37.80
CA ILE A 633 -21.05 -56.40 38.02
C ILE A 633 -20.11 -56.25 39.21
N GLU A 634 -20.56 -56.73 40.37
CA GLU A 634 -19.73 -56.86 41.56
C GLU A 634 -19.37 -58.34 41.74
N ALA A 635 -18.07 -58.62 41.73
CA ALA A 635 -17.55 -59.89 42.20
C ALA A 635 -16.91 -59.65 43.57
N SER A 636 -17.52 -60.20 44.62
CA SER A 636 -16.99 -60.14 45.98
C SER A 636 -16.69 -61.54 46.48
N GLY A 637 -15.43 -61.80 46.85
CA GLY A 637 -15.06 -62.97 47.66
C GLY A 637 -13.78 -63.67 47.22
N GLY A 638 -12.70 -63.45 47.98
CA GLY A 638 -11.53 -64.32 48.06
C GLY A 638 -10.84 -64.08 49.40
N TYR A 639 -10.51 -65.15 50.14
CA TYR A 639 -9.77 -65.08 51.40
C TYR A 639 -8.40 -65.73 51.23
N LEU A 640 -7.38 -65.18 51.92
CA LEU A 640 -6.04 -65.75 52.00
C LEU A 640 -5.86 -66.31 53.40
N SER A 641 -5.56 -67.61 53.53
CA SER A 641 -5.18 -68.23 54.81
C SER A 641 -3.81 -68.88 54.67
N THR A 642 -2.90 -68.64 55.61
CA THR A 642 -1.59 -69.29 55.68
C THR A 642 -1.64 -70.45 56.67
N LYS A 643 -1.18 -71.65 56.28
CA LYS A 643 -0.92 -72.74 57.25
C LYS A 643 0.36 -72.43 58.03
N LYS A 644 0.28 -72.47 59.37
CA LYS A 644 1.41 -72.26 60.30
C LYS A 644 2.62 -73.15 60.00
N TYR A 645 3.82 -72.59 60.12
CA TYR A 645 5.00 -73.27 60.66
C TYR A 645 5.68 -72.37 61.69
N ASN A 646 6.15 -72.96 62.78
CA ASN A 646 6.75 -72.25 63.92
C ASN A 646 7.99 -71.44 63.50
N ALA A 647 8.08 -70.24 64.05
CA ALA A 647 9.21 -69.30 64.03
C ALA A 647 9.56 -68.65 62.66
N GLY A 648 9.10 -67.40 62.51
CA GLY A 648 9.81 -66.33 61.79
C GLY A 648 9.95 -66.45 60.26
N HIS A 649 8.92 -65.97 59.54
CA HIS A 649 8.86 -65.43 58.15
C HIS A 649 7.72 -66.05 57.33
N TYR A 650 6.87 -65.19 56.74
CA TYR A 650 5.77 -65.58 55.84
C TYR A 650 6.29 -65.69 54.39
N ASP A 651 6.04 -66.82 53.71
CA ASP A 651 6.34 -67.01 52.29
C ASP A 651 5.12 -66.63 51.43
N ALA A 652 5.25 -65.58 50.62
CA ALA A 652 4.19 -65.05 49.76
C ALA A 652 3.90 -65.91 48.52
N ASN A 653 4.71 -66.94 48.23
CA ASN A 653 4.61 -67.71 46.99
C ASN A 653 3.56 -68.84 46.99
N ASN A 654 2.91 -69.12 48.14
CA ASN A 654 1.93 -70.21 48.28
C ASN A 654 0.50 -69.73 48.57
N LEU A 655 0.08 -68.66 47.90
CA LEU A 655 -1.29 -68.15 47.97
C LEU A 655 -2.19 -68.91 46.97
N THR A 656 -3.24 -69.56 47.46
CA THR A 656 -4.31 -70.14 46.62
C THR A 656 -5.55 -69.26 46.69
N ALA A 657 -6.04 -68.80 45.53
CA ALA A 657 -7.25 -68.00 45.43
C ALA A 657 -8.40 -68.84 44.85
N SER A 658 -9.56 -68.86 45.52
CA SER A 658 -10.81 -69.36 44.98
C SER A 658 -11.74 -68.18 44.68
N LEU A 659 -12.41 -68.22 43.52
CA LEU A 659 -13.33 -67.18 43.05
C LEU A 659 -14.73 -67.78 42.94
N GLN A 660 -15.73 -67.10 43.51
CA GLN A 660 -17.14 -67.44 43.28
C GLN A 660 -17.82 -66.24 42.62
N THR A 661 -18.40 -66.43 41.43
CA THR A 661 -19.06 -65.36 40.67
C THR A 661 -20.58 -65.50 40.76
N GLY A 662 -21.27 -64.37 40.97
CA GLY A 662 -22.72 -64.27 40.87
C GLY A 662 -23.09 -63.00 40.09
N VAL A 663 -24.16 -63.07 39.28
CA VAL A 663 -24.68 -61.93 38.52
C VAL A 663 -26.04 -61.56 39.09
N MET A 664 -26.23 -60.29 39.49
CA MET A 664 -27.54 -59.75 39.84
C MET A 664 -27.96 -58.68 38.84
N PHE A 665 -29.23 -58.71 38.45
CA PHE A 665 -29.87 -57.68 37.61
C PHE A 665 -30.86 -56.89 38.47
N GLY A 666 -30.76 -55.56 38.46
CA GLY A 666 -31.76 -54.65 39.03
C GLY A 666 -32.22 -53.65 37.97
N PHE A 667 -33.54 -53.45 37.85
CA PHE A 667 -34.14 -52.48 36.93
C PHE A 667 -33.94 -51.03 37.37
#